data_AF-A0A803KQY3-F1
#
_entry.id   AF-A0A803KQY3-F1
#
_cell.length_a   1.000
_cell.length_b   1.000
_cell.length_c   1.000
_cell.angle_alpha   90.00
_cell.angle_beta   90.00
_cell.angle_gamma   90.00
#
_symmetry.space_group_name_H-M   'P 1'
#
loop_
_entity.id
_entity.type
_entity.pdbx_description
1 polymer ?
#
loop_
_entity_poly.entity_id
_entity_poly.type
_entity_poly.pdbx_seq_one_letter_code
_entity_poly.pdbx_strand_id
1 'polypeptide(L)'
;MNRSGGYSSSSRGRGRHSWRKVTADSSPDFHTPVQADAPSNTHMSGSLDRKPHSSWQVKGHNSDGVVSQKYENVTPDRQGQKHGSSMLRGGGSLDRKPHGSWQVKGHSLDSVVSPDNDNMTPAGHQGQQQGSSSSVGGSYIRGGRQKQWMTSSRASNTADSSHDEHLGRCSVDAKVPRNLDRSFMENVDNLADMSRLSLESDVEVNHCSGAEPLKSTENEFGHENNESSDCATPIRVFDICPPKSGSMIILKPSLLAKNREKRNEMKHSVGGPQGIILRSGMVLLKGYFSTSEQANILKKCRDHGLGPAGFYEPRFREGGKLHLRMMCFGQFWDPEASKYVKNRPIDQAKPPSLPQEFLLLVDRAIKDSHSLIAKQSNNVEDILPPVKPDICLVNYYSQTGRLGLHQDKDESRESLGKGIPIVSFSIGDSAEFLYGDQADAEKADKIKLESGDVLIFGGKSRHIFHGVSAILPASKHNVIDFLDCLTLHSNTSNLITKIVYTPQNASYSFVLNANVRNLRFNTSSAPKPLAIVTASDKSHVQATILCAKAHGLEMRIRSGGHDFEGLSYRSPNPFIILDLFNLRSIDIDLGSDTAWVQAGATLGELYYSIAKISNTRAFPGGVCTSVAVGGHFSGGGYGNMLRKFGLTVDHIIDAEIVDVNGVILNRKTMGEDLFWAIRGGGAASFCVVLAWKIRLVQVPEIVTTFVVGKTLEEGGGGIFDQWQHVAHNLDPNLFIRTEAIYNRSHKSESTNKTLQISFLGLYLGRSKDLIQLVSKDFPLLGLKKDDCSEMSWVESTINYYGLPMNSSLEILLDRAPPGGLTYDKHKSDYVKEPIPKVGLDKLWEKIVEVEHLKLQINPYGGKMSQISETATPFPHRKGNLFKIQYLSSWKHNSREITRRYIEATNEVYRFMTPYVSKNPREAFLNYRDIDIGYNANNSLAFATAYFKGNLRRLLRVKAKVDPGNFFRFEQSIPVLASYKHTSLIHQSNVTQ
;
A
#
# COMPACT_ATOMS: atom_id res chain seq x y z
N MET A 1 -36.53 -3.94 -61.02
CA MET A 1 -36.34 -3.02 -62.16
C MET A 1 -34.92 -2.46 -62.10
N ASN A 2 -34.32 -2.11 -63.26
CA ASN A 2 -33.13 -1.26 -63.47
C ASN A 2 -31.86 -1.49 -62.61
N ARG A 3 -30.75 -2.03 -63.16
CA ARG A 3 -29.71 -1.39 -64.02
C ARG A 3 -28.69 -0.58 -63.18
N SER A 4 -27.38 -0.53 -63.46
CA SER A 4 -26.46 -1.19 -64.43
C SER A 4 -25.02 -0.75 -64.10
N GLY A 5 -23.91 -1.40 -64.51
CA GLY A 5 -23.67 -2.65 -65.25
C GLY A 5 -22.25 -2.68 -65.89
N GLY A 6 -21.85 -3.80 -66.51
CA GLY A 6 -20.72 -3.89 -67.47
C GLY A 6 -19.35 -4.34 -66.94
N TYR A 7 -18.49 -5.03 -67.71
CA TYR A 7 -18.67 -5.60 -69.06
C TYR A 7 -17.60 -6.69 -69.40
N SER A 8 -17.96 -7.69 -70.21
CA SER A 8 -17.08 -8.59 -71.03
C SER A 8 -15.99 -9.48 -70.37
N SER A 9 -15.61 -10.66 -70.90
CA SER A 9 -16.24 -11.52 -71.94
C SER A 9 -15.61 -12.93 -72.02
N SER A 10 -16.44 -13.95 -72.31
CA SER A 10 -16.20 -15.21 -73.08
C SER A 10 -14.77 -15.76 -73.26
N SER A 11 -14.55 -17.08 -73.16
CA SER A 11 -15.04 -18.02 -74.20
C SER A 11 -15.32 -19.48 -73.72
N ARG A 12 -15.47 -20.44 -74.64
CA ARG A 12 -16.20 -21.71 -74.45
C ARG A 12 -15.27 -22.94 -74.53
N GLY A 13 -15.49 -23.93 -73.67
CA GLY A 13 -14.97 -25.30 -73.81
C GLY A 13 -15.97 -26.33 -73.26
N ARG A 14 -16.40 -27.31 -74.07
CA ARG A 14 -17.42 -28.32 -73.71
C ARG A 14 -16.76 -29.62 -73.20
N GLY A 15 -17.34 -30.28 -72.19
CA GLY A 15 -16.82 -31.55 -71.64
C GLY A 15 -17.81 -32.29 -70.70
N ARG A 16 -18.91 -32.81 -71.24
CA ARG A 16 -19.89 -33.70 -70.57
C ARG A 16 -19.40 -35.18 -70.63
N HIS A 17 -19.84 -36.16 -69.82
CA HIS A 17 -20.82 -36.23 -68.71
C HIS A 17 -20.56 -37.48 -67.82
N SER A 18 -20.98 -37.39 -66.55
CA SER A 18 -21.67 -38.42 -65.71
C SER A 18 -22.16 -39.73 -66.36
N TRP A 19 -22.11 -40.86 -65.63
CA TRP A 19 -23.31 -41.58 -65.07
C TRP A 19 -22.94 -42.69 -64.05
N ARG A 20 -23.94 -43.45 -63.54
CA ARG A 20 -23.94 -44.22 -62.25
C ARG A 20 -24.21 -45.73 -62.42
N LYS A 21 -23.93 -46.50 -61.35
CA LYS A 21 -24.85 -47.38 -60.54
C LYS A 21 -24.69 -48.93 -60.59
N VAL A 22 -24.67 -49.56 -59.38
CA VAL A 22 -24.88 -51.00 -58.99
C VAL A 22 -23.96 -52.08 -59.64
N THR A 23 -23.76 -53.32 -59.16
CA THR A 23 -24.31 -54.21 -58.05
C THR A 23 -23.14 -55.11 -57.54
N ALA A 24 -22.97 -55.43 -56.24
CA ALA A 24 -23.50 -56.56 -55.42
C ALA A 24 -22.70 -57.90 -55.49
N ASP A 25 -22.96 -58.82 -54.52
CA ASP A 25 -22.31 -60.12 -54.21
C ASP A 25 -20.86 -60.08 -53.66
N SER A 26 -20.38 -60.97 -52.77
CA SER A 26 -20.99 -62.11 -52.02
C SER A 26 -20.28 -62.37 -50.65
N SER A 27 -20.69 -63.39 -49.89
CA SER A 27 -20.12 -63.87 -48.59
C SER A 27 -19.91 -65.43 -48.67
N PRO A 28 -19.47 -66.23 -47.64
CA PRO A 28 -19.74 -66.14 -46.18
C PRO A 28 -18.63 -66.72 -45.21
N ASP A 29 -19.00 -66.86 -43.91
CA ASP A 29 -18.56 -67.91 -42.92
C ASP A 29 -17.11 -67.94 -42.36
N PHE A 30 -16.81 -68.53 -41.16
CA PHE A 30 -17.60 -69.18 -40.09
C PHE A 30 -16.92 -69.09 -38.69
N HIS A 31 -17.69 -69.32 -37.61
CA HIS A 31 -17.35 -69.89 -36.29
C HIS A 31 -16.55 -69.14 -35.18
N THR A 32 -17.25 -68.98 -34.04
CA THR A 32 -16.80 -69.01 -32.61
C THR A 32 -16.82 -70.50 -32.10
N PRO A 33 -16.46 -70.93 -30.84
CA PRO A 33 -16.62 -70.21 -29.53
C PRO A 33 -15.79 -70.61 -28.25
N VAL A 34 -16.05 -69.86 -27.15
CA VAL A 34 -16.26 -70.32 -25.72
C VAL A 34 -15.09 -70.71 -24.76
N GLN A 35 -15.39 -70.51 -23.45
CA GLN A 35 -14.71 -70.89 -22.19
C GLN A 35 -13.33 -70.23 -21.88
N ALA A 36 -13.04 -69.60 -20.73
CA ALA A 36 -13.57 -69.57 -19.35
C ALA A 36 -13.15 -70.72 -18.43
N ASP A 37 -12.24 -70.46 -17.47
CA ASP A 37 -12.44 -70.67 -16.02
C ASP A 37 -11.22 -70.25 -15.17
N ALA A 38 -11.43 -70.16 -13.85
CA ALA A 38 -10.45 -70.07 -12.76
C ALA A 38 -10.81 -71.18 -11.72
N PRO A 39 -10.01 -71.56 -10.69
CA PRO A 39 -8.99 -70.75 -9.98
C PRO A 39 -7.78 -71.52 -9.37
N SER A 40 -7.10 -70.85 -8.42
CA SER A 40 -6.46 -71.38 -7.19
C SER A 40 -5.05 -72.02 -7.19
N ASN A 41 -4.21 -71.41 -6.35
CA ASN A 41 -3.25 -71.95 -5.36
C ASN A 41 -2.42 -73.21 -5.62
N THR A 42 -1.10 -73.07 -5.39
CA THR A 42 -0.28 -74.08 -4.70
C THR A 42 0.40 -73.46 -3.47
N HIS A 43 0.42 -74.20 -2.35
CA HIS A 43 1.09 -73.84 -1.10
C HIS A 43 2.41 -74.61 -0.97
N MET A 44 3.36 -74.05 -0.22
CA MET A 44 4.13 -74.82 0.75
C MET A 44 4.27 -74.04 2.05
N SER A 45 4.52 -74.75 3.16
CA SER A 45 4.56 -74.19 4.52
C SER A 45 5.74 -74.79 5.30
N GLY A 46 6.27 -74.00 6.24
CA GLY A 46 7.34 -74.39 7.15
C GLY A 46 7.15 -73.67 8.49
N SER A 47 7.57 -74.29 9.59
CA SER A 47 7.28 -73.86 10.96
C SER A 47 8.46 -74.18 11.88
N LEU A 48 8.41 -73.68 13.14
CA LEU A 48 9.38 -73.89 14.23
C LEU A 48 10.72 -73.11 14.04
N ASP A 49 11.48 -72.70 15.07
CA ASP A 49 11.26 -72.77 16.53
C ASP A 49 11.94 -71.60 17.31
N ARG A 50 12.10 -71.74 18.64
CA ARG A 50 12.47 -70.73 19.65
C ARG A 50 13.99 -70.49 19.86
N LYS A 51 14.30 -69.26 20.31
CA LYS A 51 15.27 -68.80 21.37
C LYS A 51 16.34 -69.79 21.90
N PRO A 52 17.59 -69.35 22.22
CA PRO A 52 17.82 -68.44 23.38
C PRO A 52 19.06 -67.48 23.39
N HIS A 53 18.99 -66.46 24.28
CA HIS A 53 20.01 -65.78 25.15
C HIS A 53 21.48 -65.53 24.67
N SER A 54 22.27 -64.55 25.18
CA SER A 54 22.29 -63.93 26.52
C SER A 54 22.96 -62.53 26.62
N SER A 55 22.41 -61.63 27.47
CA SER A 55 23.06 -60.64 28.41
C SER A 55 24.33 -59.85 28.02
N TRP A 56 24.51 -58.57 28.40
CA TRP A 56 24.37 -58.00 29.77
C TRP A 56 23.85 -56.55 29.84
N GLN A 57 23.45 -56.11 31.05
CA GLN A 57 22.97 -54.76 31.39
C GLN A 57 24.01 -53.97 32.22
N VAL A 58 23.98 -52.63 32.15
CA VAL A 58 24.23 -51.72 33.30
C VAL A 58 23.26 -50.51 33.23
N LYS A 59 23.01 -49.88 34.38
CA LYS A 59 22.08 -48.75 34.62
C LYS A 59 22.63 -47.40 34.11
N GLY A 60 21.76 -46.39 34.02
CA GLY A 60 22.16 -44.98 33.92
C GLY A 60 22.15 -44.25 35.28
N HIS A 61 22.63 -43.00 35.31
CA HIS A 61 22.52 -42.07 36.44
C HIS A 61 22.52 -40.60 35.97
N ASN A 62 21.83 -39.72 36.70
CA ASN A 62 21.94 -38.26 36.58
C ASN A 62 23.05 -37.74 37.51
N SER A 63 23.79 -36.70 37.10
CA SER A 63 24.08 -35.51 37.94
C SER A 63 24.90 -34.43 37.20
N ASP A 64 24.47 -33.19 37.43
CA ASP A 64 25.09 -31.86 37.32
C ASP A 64 26.65 -31.73 37.26
N GLY A 65 27.14 -30.62 36.65
CA GLY A 65 28.39 -29.99 37.15
C GLY A 65 29.35 -29.25 36.19
N VAL A 66 29.16 -27.93 36.03
CA VAL A 66 30.19 -26.88 36.22
C VAL A 66 31.59 -26.97 35.52
N VAL A 67 31.74 -26.18 34.43
CA VAL A 67 32.81 -25.16 34.17
C VAL A 67 34.30 -25.55 33.93
N SER A 68 34.80 -25.11 32.76
CA SER A 68 36.13 -24.48 32.45
C SER A 68 37.28 -25.16 31.68
N GLN A 69 37.89 -24.32 30.83
CA GLN A 69 39.29 -24.19 30.38
C GLN A 69 39.99 -25.21 29.44
N LYS A 70 40.34 -24.67 28.25
CA LYS A 70 41.63 -24.71 27.51
C LYS A 70 42.50 -25.98 27.52
N TYR A 71 43.03 -26.32 26.33
CA TYR A 71 44.46 -26.56 26.17
C TYR A 71 45.02 -26.04 24.82
N GLU A 72 46.35 -25.93 24.78
CA GLU A 72 47.28 -25.42 23.77
C GLU A 72 47.69 -26.50 22.72
N ASN A 73 48.57 -26.36 21.71
CA ASN A 73 49.41 -25.28 21.08
C ASN A 73 49.59 -25.69 19.56
N VAL A 74 50.32 -25.06 18.62
CA VAL A 74 51.78 -24.76 18.51
C VAL A 74 52.02 -23.79 17.30
N THR A 75 53.11 -23.01 17.31
CA THR A 75 53.55 -22.06 16.25
C THR A 75 54.89 -22.44 15.59
N PRO A 76 55.31 -21.74 14.51
CA PRO A 76 56.61 -21.02 14.55
C PRO A 76 56.64 -19.68 13.74
N ASP A 77 57.53 -18.70 13.94
CA ASP A 77 58.41 -18.32 15.08
C ASP A 77 58.99 -16.87 14.90
N ARG A 78 59.44 -16.21 16.00
CA ARG A 78 60.37 -15.03 16.14
C ARG A 78 60.12 -13.71 15.35
N GLN A 79 60.55 -12.50 15.76
CA GLN A 79 61.27 -11.87 16.91
C GLN A 79 60.56 -10.50 17.17
N GLY A 80 60.32 -9.95 18.38
CA GLY A 80 61.27 -9.28 19.29
C GLY A 80 61.44 -7.76 18.99
N GLN A 81 61.39 -6.77 19.91
CA GLN A 81 61.12 -6.73 21.37
C GLN A 81 60.69 -5.32 21.90
N LYS A 82 59.77 -5.31 22.89
CA LYS A 82 59.68 -4.49 24.15
C LYS A 82 59.73 -2.92 24.20
N HIS A 83 58.86 -2.41 25.12
CA HIS A 83 58.83 -1.09 25.82
C HIS A 83 58.55 0.19 24.97
N GLY A 84 57.95 1.27 25.50
CA GLY A 84 57.21 1.43 26.77
C GLY A 84 56.95 2.88 27.23
N SER A 85 55.67 3.21 27.51
CA SER A 85 55.15 4.31 28.38
C SER A 85 55.38 5.80 28.09
N SER A 86 54.32 6.59 28.38
CA SER A 86 54.30 8.06 28.68
C SER A 86 54.60 9.06 27.54
N MET A 87 54.42 10.38 27.68
CA MET A 87 53.29 11.26 28.12
C MET A 87 53.72 12.73 27.85
N LEU A 88 52.87 13.75 28.12
CA LEU A 88 53.12 15.21 27.97
C LEU A 88 53.08 15.68 26.49
N ARG A 89 52.41 16.76 26.06
CA ARG A 89 52.08 18.15 26.54
C ARG A 89 53.08 19.22 26.06
N GLY A 90 52.58 20.20 25.30
CA GLY A 90 52.99 21.62 25.42
C GLY A 90 53.39 22.36 24.15
N GLY A 91 52.57 23.33 23.72
CA GLY A 91 52.93 24.41 22.77
C GLY A 91 53.08 24.02 21.29
N GLY A 92 53.01 24.96 20.33
CA GLY A 92 52.53 26.34 20.46
C GLY A 92 53.04 27.31 19.36
N SER A 93 52.12 28.05 18.73
CA SER A 93 52.35 29.22 17.85
C SER A 93 52.85 28.99 16.40
N LEU A 94 52.20 29.73 15.48
CA LEU A 94 52.62 30.43 14.24
C LEU A 94 53.90 29.98 13.47
N ASP A 95 54.01 30.09 12.13
CA ASP A 95 53.34 31.04 11.21
C ASP A 95 53.28 30.56 9.72
N ARG A 96 52.51 31.29 8.89
CA ARG A 96 52.52 31.40 7.40
C ARG A 96 52.20 30.19 6.48
N LYS A 97 51.34 30.49 5.48
CA LYS A 97 51.05 29.74 4.23
C LYS A 97 51.86 30.35 3.04
N PRO A 98 51.63 30.01 1.75
CA PRO A 98 51.04 28.81 1.10
C PRO A 98 51.98 28.19 0.03
N HIS A 99 51.58 27.13 -0.69
CA HIS A 99 51.91 26.96 -2.13
C HIS A 99 51.14 25.81 -2.84
N GLY A 100 50.92 25.98 -4.15
CA GLY A 100 51.27 24.97 -5.17
C GLY A 100 50.31 23.81 -5.47
N SER A 101 49.39 23.98 -6.42
CA SER A 101 48.70 22.90 -7.13
C SER A 101 49.52 22.38 -8.33
N TRP A 102 49.52 21.07 -8.60
CA TRP A 102 50.09 20.49 -9.82
C TRP A 102 49.27 19.32 -10.39
N GLN A 103 49.25 19.20 -11.72
CA GLN A 103 48.78 18.03 -12.49
C GLN A 103 49.93 17.45 -13.32
N VAL A 104 50.02 16.11 -13.42
CA VAL A 104 50.70 15.35 -14.48
C VAL A 104 49.87 14.06 -14.65
N LYS A 105 49.28 13.69 -15.80
CA LYS A 105 49.81 13.21 -17.11
C LYS A 105 50.61 11.89 -17.03
N GLY A 106 50.33 10.94 -17.94
CA GLY A 106 51.04 9.66 -18.05
C GLY A 106 50.40 8.69 -19.05
N HIS A 107 51.12 8.40 -20.14
CA HIS A 107 50.72 7.61 -21.33
C HIS A 107 50.85 6.07 -21.11
N SER A 108 50.44 5.15 -22.00
CA SER A 108 50.51 5.22 -23.48
C SER A 108 49.37 4.58 -24.32
N LEU A 109 49.65 3.46 -25.00
CA LEU A 109 49.28 3.16 -26.41
C LEU A 109 49.24 1.61 -26.63
N ASP A 110 48.83 0.99 -27.75
CA ASP A 110 48.35 1.39 -29.11
C ASP A 110 47.47 0.21 -29.66
N SER A 111 46.86 0.11 -30.85
CA SER A 111 46.70 0.90 -32.11
C SER A 111 45.34 0.45 -32.77
N VAL A 112 44.92 0.49 -34.06
CA VAL A 112 45.51 0.63 -35.42
C VAL A 112 44.51 1.30 -36.40
N VAL A 113 45.07 2.02 -37.38
CA VAL A 113 44.59 2.55 -38.68
C VAL A 113 43.22 2.15 -39.28
N SER A 114 42.52 3.19 -39.78
CA SER A 114 41.77 3.23 -41.05
C SER A 114 42.24 4.45 -41.87
N PRO A 115 42.15 4.47 -43.22
CA PRO A 115 42.67 5.58 -44.05
C PRO A 115 41.64 6.69 -44.34
N ASP A 116 42.16 7.88 -44.67
CA ASP A 116 41.44 9.16 -44.79
C ASP A 116 40.85 9.46 -46.19
N ASN A 117 40.02 10.50 -46.26
CA ASN A 117 40.24 11.62 -47.21
C ASN A 117 39.42 12.87 -46.85
N ASP A 118 40.09 13.94 -46.43
CA ASP A 118 39.57 15.31 -46.33
C ASP A 118 39.58 16.02 -47.69
N ASN A 119 38.72 17.03 -47.91
CA ASN A 119 39.19 18.44 -48.00
C ASN A 119 38.14 19.55 -48.26
N MET A 120 38.64 20.79 -48.07
CA MET A 120 38.22 22.08 -48.66
C MET A 120 36.99 22.85 -48.13
N THR A 121 37.32 23.81 -47.27
CA THR A 121 36.77 25.19 -47.19
C THR A 121 37.29 26.05 -48.38
N PRO A 122 37.03 27.39 -48.58
CA PRO A 122 36.51 28.41 -47.64
C PRO A 122 35.61 29.57 -48.20
N ALA A 123 35.30 30.55 -47.32
CA ALA A 123 34.84 31.94 -47.58
C ALA A 123 33.41 32.15 -48.17
N GLY A 124 32.76 33.32 -48.04
CA GLY A 124 33.08 34.55 -47.28
C GLY A 124 32.09 35.72 -47.53
N HIS A 125 32.21 36.81 -46.74
CA HIS A 125 31.46 38.11 -46.79
C HIS A 125 29.96 38.11 -46.36
N GLN A 126 29.59 38.93 -45.37
CA GLN A 126 28.98 40.30 -45.42
C GLN A 126 27.56 40.36 -46.04
N GLY A 127 26.53 41.01 -45.47
CA GLY A 127 26.32 41.60 -44.14
C GLY A 127 25.73 43.03 -44.14
N GLN A 128 24.63 43.27 -43.41
CA GLN A 128 24.25 44.59 -42.82
C GLN A 128 23.10 44.49 -41.77
N GLN A 129 22.60 45.62 -41.26
CA GLN A 129 21.95 45.77 -39.93
C GLN A 129 20.47 46.26 -39.97
N GLN A 130 19.91 46.48 -38.76
CA GLN A 130 18.67 47.20 -38.40
C GLN A 130 17.36 46.37 -38.45
N GLY A 131 16.38 46.55 -37.55
CA GLY A 131 16.38 47.31 -36.28
C GLY A 131 14.99 47.85 -35.90
N SER A 132 14.60 47.77 -34.60
CA SER A 132 13.38 48.35 -33.98
C SER A 132 12.00 47.91 -34.54
N SER A 133 10.84 47.78 -33.86
CA SER A 133 10.32 47.80 -32.48
C SER A 133 9.10 48.72 -32.36
N SER A 134 7.97 48.21 -31.82
CA SER A 134 6.71 48.96 -31.51
C SER A 134 5.89 49.43 -32.74
N SER A 135 4.57 49.70 -32.71
CA SER A 135 3.45 49.34 -31.79
C SER A 135 2.10 49.73 -32.44
N VAL A 136 0.99 49.79 -31.66
CA VAL A 136 -0.39 50.21 -32.04
C VAL A 136 -1.16 49.16 -32.89
N GLY A 137 -2.46 48.90 -32.70
CA GLY A 137 -3.39 49.31 -31.64
C GLY A 137 -4.85 49.39 -32.13
N GLY A 138 -5.81 48.88 -31.35
CA GLY A 138 -7.26 48.94 -31.65
C GLY A 138 -8.11 48.22 -30.59
N SER A 139 -9.27 48.77 -30.18
CA SER A 139 -10.06 48.24 -29.05
C SER A 139 -11.52 48.74 -29.02
N TYR A 140 -12.36 48.08 -28.21
CA TYR A 140 -13.81 48.33 -27.97
C TYR A 140 -14.73 47.98 -29.17
N ILE A 141 -16.04 47.66 -29.02
CA ILE A 141 -17.07 48.12 -28.07
C ILE A 141 -17.90 46.98 -27.41
N ARG A 142 -18.60 47.31 -26.31
CA ARG A 142 -19.52 46.46 -25.50
C ARG A 142 -20.85 46.12 -26.20
N GLY A 143 -21.48 45.00 -25.80
CA GLY A 143 -22.94 44.80 -25.92
C GLY A 143 -23.41 43.44 -25.39
N GLY A 144 -24.56 43.38 -24.70
CA GLY A 144 -25.15 42.11 -24.26
C GLY A 144 -26.42 42.27 -23.41
N ARG A 145 -27.20 41.18 -23.24
CA ARG A 145 -28.27 41.02 -22.23
C ARG A 145 -28.74 39.56 -22.12
N GLN A 146 -29.38 39.23 -21.00
CA GLN A 146 -29.98 37.93 -20.71
C GLN A 146 -31.36 37.77 -21.37
N LYS A 147 -31.86 36.52 -21.46
CA LYS A 147 -33.14 36.14 -20.85
C LYS A 147 -33.30 34.62 -20.71
N GLN A 148 -33.91 34.19 -19.60
CA GLN A 148 -34.53 32.86 -19.46
C GLN A 148 -35.89 32.85 -20.20
N TRP A 149 -36.53 31.68 -20.32
CA TRP A 149 -37.90 31.44 -19.81
C TRP A 149 -38.12 29.91 -19.65
N MET A 150 -39.31 29.48 -19.21
CA MET A 150 -39.47 28.25 -18.42
C MET A 150 -40.67 27.37 -18.86
N THR A 151 -40.72 26.13 -18.33
CA THR A 151 -41.92 25.33 -17.99
C THR A 151 -42.90 24.78 -19.06
N SER A 152 -42.99 23.44 -19.08
CA SER A 152 -44.19 22.64 -18.69
C SER A 152 -45.28 22.20 -19.70
N SER A 153 -45.46 20.86 -19.78
CA SER A 153 -46.74 20.11 -19.89
C SER A 153 -47.54 20.21 -21.21
N ARG A 154 -48.54 19.35 -21.53
CA ARG A 154 -49.15 18.16 -20.87
C ARG A 154 -49.88 17.29 -21.94
N ALA A 155 -50.22 16.04 -21.61
CA ALA A 155 -51.41 15.29 -22.09
C ALA A 155 -51.47 14.89 -23.62
N SER A 156 -52.24 13.88 -24.08
CA SER A 156 -52.89 12.69 -23.46
C SER A 156 -53.59 11.80 -24.52
N ASN A 157 -53.91 10.53 -24.19
CA ASN A 157 -55.01 9.69 -24.74
C ASN A 157 -54.88 9.22 -26.23
N THR A 158 -55.52 8.16 -26.77
CA THR A 158 -56.36 6.97 -26.36
C THR A 158 -56.56 6.10 -27.64
N ALA A 159 -56.94 4.81 -27.68
CA ALA A 159 -56.99 3.64 -26.77
C ALA A 159 -57.38 2.38 -27.60
N ASP A 160 -57.50 1.19 -26.97
CA ASP A 160 -58.19 -0.03 -27.46
C ASP A 160 -57.62 -0.73 -28.74
N SER A 161 -57.83 -2.02 -29.09
CA SER A 161 -58.49 -3.24 -28.54
C SER A 161 -58.03 -4.48 -29.39
N SER A 162 -58.24 -5.78 -29.11
CA SER A 162 -58.49 -6.61 -27.90
C SER A 162 -58.55 -8.13 -28.27
N HIS A 163 -58.56 -9.03 -27.27
CA HIS A 163 -59.07 -10.43 -27.28
C HIS A 163 -58.35 -11.62 -27.98
N ASP A 164 -58.32 -12.75 -27.23
CA ASP A 164 -58.56 -14.18 -27.58
C ASP A 164 -57.63 -15.01 -28.51
N GLU A 165 -57.46 -16.33 -28.37
CA GLU A 165 -57.47 -17.24 -27.18
C GLU A 165 -56.87 -18.65 -27.57
N HIS A 166 -57.04 -19.68 -26.71
CA HIS A 166 -57.02 -21.14 -27.00
C HIS A 166 -55.70 -21.95 -27.20
N LEU A 167 -55.29 -22.62 -26.10
CA LEU A 167 -55.08 -24.09 -25.92
C LEU A 167 -54.16 -24.96 -26.82
N GLY A 168 -53.29 -25.76 -26.16
CA GLY A 168 -52.68 -27.01 -26.66
C GLY A 168 -51.88 -27.79 -25.60
N ARG A 169 -52.06 -29.11 -25.45
CA ARG A 169 -51.44 -29.97 -24.38
C ARG A 169 -50.73 -31.22 -24.94
N CYS A 170 -49.62 -31.62 -24.28
CA CYS A 170 -49.20 -33.00 -23.88
C CYS A 170 -47.95 -32.86 -22.96
N SER A 171 -47.84 -33.44 -21.75
CA SER A 171 -47.68 -34.87 -21.36
C SER A 171 -46.36 -35.52 -21.85
N VAL A 172 -45.63 -36.32 -21.06
CA VAL A 172 -46.00 -37.14 -19.87
C VAL A 172 -44.85 -37.32 -18.83
N ASP A 173 -45.24 -37.59 -17.57
CA ASP A 173 -44.56 -38.41 -16.53
C ASP A 173 -43.12 -38.08 -16.00
N ALA A 174 -42.71 -38.46 -14.77
CA ALA A 174 -43.31 -39.42 -13.83
C ALA A 174 -43.21 -39.05 -12.31
N LYS A 175 -44.31 -39.35 -11.59
CA LYS A 175 -44.44 -39.82 -10.18
C LYS A 175 -43.88 -39.04 -8.98
N VAL A 176 -44.70 -39.05 -7.91
CA VAL A 176 -44.49 -38.52 -6.55
C VAL A 176 -44.57 -39.70 -5.54
N PRO A 177 -44.29 -39.54 -4.24
CA PRO A 177 -45.31 -39.05 -3.29
C PRO A 177 -44.85 -37.95 -2.32
N ARG A 178 -45.80 -37.08 -1.93
CA ARG A 178 -45.73 -36.22 -0.73
C ARG A 178 -46.48 -36.90 0.42
N ASN A 179 -46.32 -36.37 1.64
CA ASN A 179 -47.37 -36.04 2.62
C ASN A 179 -46.69 -35.51 3.90
N LEU A 180 -47.22 -34.65 4.79
CA LEU A 180 -48.31 -33.64 4.88
C LEU A 180 -47.88 -32.72 6.07
N ASP A 181 -48.36 -31.51 6.39
CA ASP A 181 -49.51 -30.66 6.03
C ASP A 181 -49.01 -29.18 5.93
N ARG A 182 -49.50 -28.29 5.05
CA ARG A 182 -50.74 -27.46 5.09
C ARG A 182 -50.90 -26.46 6.26
N SER A 183 -50.55 -25.19 5.98
CA SER A 183 -51.47 -24.03 6.08
C SER A 183 -50.77 -22.80 5.44
N PHE A 184 -50.80 -22.67 4.11
CA PHE A 184 -51.75 -21.85 3.33
C PHE A 184 -51.50 -20.32 3.42
N MET A 185 -51.63 -19.64 2.29
CA MET A 185 -51.29 -18.22 2.09
C MET A 185 -52.52 -17.34 2.29
N GLU A 186 -52.34 -16.07 2.63
CA GLU A 186 -52.94 -15.00 1.83
C GLU A 186 -52.23 -13.63 1.95
N ASN A 187 -52.21 -12.94 0.81
CA ASN A 187 -52.07 -11.50 0.55
C ASN A 187 -50.92 -10.68 1.15
N VAL A 188 -50.07 -10.23 0.23
CA VAL A 188 -49.26 -9.01 0.33
C VAL A 188 -50.19 -7.81 0.09
N ASP A 189 -50.27 -6.87 1.03
CA ASP A 189 -50.16 -5.42 0.77
C ASP A 189 -50.45 -4.59 2.03
N ASN A 190 -49.40 -3.92 2.55
CA ASN A 190 -49.39 -2.48 2.88
C ASN A 190 -48.09 -2.10 3.63
N LEU A 191 -47.28 -1.26 3.01
CA LEU A 191 -46.02 -0.74 3.57
C LEU A 191 -46.19 0.71 4.04
N ALA A 192 -46.97 0.95 5.11
CA ALA A 192 -46.97 2.21 5.86
C ALA A 192 -47.76 2.13 7.19
N ASP A 193 -47.10 1.84 8.32
CA ASP A 193 -47.13 2.72 9.51
C ASP A 193 -46.12 2.30 10.62
N MET A 194 -46.03 3.11 11.67
CA MET A 194 -45.57 2.83 13.04
C MET A 194 -44.13 2.35 13.26
N SER A 195 -43.18 3.28 13.10
CA SER A 195 -41.89 3.25 13.79
C SER A 195 -41.99 3.75 15.25
N ARG A 196 -42.71 3.03 16.13
CA ARG A 196 -42.76 3.31 17.58
C ARG A 196 -43.24 2.12 18.41
N LEU A 197 -42.36 1.49 19.20
CA LEU A 197 -42.50 1.30 20.66
C LEU A 197 -41.33 0.50 21.29
N SER A 198 -41.26 0.60 22.60
CA SER A 198 -40.36 0.00 23.61
C SER A 198 -39.68 -1.34 23.31
N LEU A 199 -38.37 -1.38 23.59
CA LEU A 199 -37.66 -2.55 24.10
C LEU A 199 -37.69 -2.51 25.64
N GLU A 200 -38.32 -3.49 26.28
CA GLU A 200 -38.18 -3.77 27.71
C GLU A 200 -37.68 -5.21 27.87
N SER A 201 -36.56 -5.41 28.58
CA SER A 201 -36.17 -6.68 29.19
C SER A 201 -35.01 -6.46 30.16
N ASP A 202 -35.38 -6.09 31.39
CA ASP A 202 -34.74 -6.36 32.68
C ASP A 202 -33.27 -6.82 32.73
N VAL A 203 -32.45 -6.03 33.44
CA VAL A 203 -31.39 -6.55 34.31
C VAL A 203 -31.41 -5.76 35.61
N GLU A 204 -31.65 -6.44 36.73
CA GLU A 204 -31.72 -5.83 38.07
C GLU A 204 -30.35 -5.33 38.55
N VAL A 205 -30.32 -4.15 39.19
CA VAL A 205 -29.27 -3.77 40.15
C VAL A 205 -29.94 -3.09 41.35
N ASN A 206 -29.63 -3.56 42.55
CA ASN A 206 -30.34 -3.18 43.78
C ASN A 206 -30.13 -1.72 44.24
N HIS A 207 -31.11 -1.24 45.01
CA HIS A 207 -31.11 0.08 45.64
C HIS A 207 -29.95 0.32 46.63
N CYS A 208 -29.55 1.59 46.75
CA CYS A 208 -29.26 2.26 48.02
C CYS A 208 -29.87 3.67 47.98
N SER A 209 -30.36 4.17 49.12
CA SER A 209 -31.37 5.25 49.17
C SER A 209 -30.98 6.47 50.02
N GLY A 210 -31.53 7.65 49.66
CA GLY A 210 -31.37 8.95 50.34
C GLY A 210 -31.31 10.08 49.31
N ALA A 211 -32.26 11.02 49.14
CA ALA A 211 -33.27 11.64 50.03
C ALA A 211 -32.63 12.58 51.09
N GLU A 212 -33.03 13.86 51.26
CA GLU A 212 -33.97 14.69 50.47
C GLU A 212 -33.59 16.23 50.54
N PRO A 213 -34.44 17.30 50.58
CA PRO A 213 -34.21 18.48 49.74
C PRO A 213 -34.23 19.87 50.45
N LEU A 214 -34.12 20.94 49.66
CA LEU A 214 -34.75 22.28 49.84
C LEU A 214 -34.84 22.92 48.43
N LYS A 215 -35.97 23.42 47.89
CA LYS A 215 -36.96 24.44 48.35
C LYS A 215 -36.34 25.83 48.57
N SER A 216 -36.93 26.96 48.15
CA SER A 216 -38.06 27.28 47.24
C SER A 216 -38.30 28.80 47.27
N THR A 217 -38.83 29.44 46.22
CA THR A 217 -39.89 30.49 46.28
C THR A 217 -40.27 31.06 44.90
N GLU A 218 -41.56 31.37 44.74
CA GLU A 218 -42.17 32.23 43.69
C GLU A 218 -41.69 33.71 43.76
N ASN A 219 -42.05 34.67 42.89
CA ASN A 219 -43.12 34.77 41.86
C ASN A 219 -42.60 35.58 40.63
N GLU A 220 -43.33 36.29 39.73
CA GLU A 220 -44.72 36.78 39.66
C GLU A 220 -45.24 36.92 38.19
N PHE A 221 -46.17 37.84 37.91
CA PHE A 221 -47.06 37.87 36.74
C PHE A 221 -46.62 38.75 35.55
N GLY A 222 -47.11 38.41 34.35
CA GLY A 222 -47.18 39.31 33.18
C GLY A 222 -47.65 38.64 31.87
N HIS A 223 -48.86 38.98 31.38
CA HIS A 223 -49.28 38.76 29.99
C HIS A 223 -48.68 39.88 29.07
N GLU A 224 -48.59 39.81 27.74
CA GLU A 224 -49.38 39.12 26.70
C GLU A 224 -48.55 38.62 25.47
N ASN A 225 -49.14 37.66 24.74
CA ASN A 225 -49.11 37.44 23.27
C ASN A 225 -47.80 37.43 22.43
N ASN A 226 -47.53 36.25 21.85
CA ASN A 226 -46.97 35.94 20.51
C ASN A 226 -45.79 36.76 19.95
N GLU A 227 -44.63 36.09 19.80
CA GLU A 227 -44.05 35.84 18.46
C GLU A 227 -43.15 34.58 18.46
N SER A 228 -42.77 34.09 17.28
CA SER A 228 -42.11 32.78 17.10
C SER A 228 -40.63 32.76 17.51
N SER A 229 -40.20 31.76 18.28
CA SER A 229 -38.80 31.50 18.61
C SER A 229 -38.36 30.12 18.09
N ASP A 230 -37.38 30.09 17.19
CA ASP A 230 -36.80 28.86 16.67
C ASP A 230 -36.05 28.06 17.75
N CYS A 231 -36.27 26.75 17.79
CA CYS A 231 -35.61 25.85 18.73
C CYS A 231 -34.14 25.62 18.33
N ALA A 232 -33.25 26.52 18.74
CA ALA A 232 -31.81 26.43 18.51
C ALA A 232 -31.23 25.08 19.01
N THR A 233 -30.53 24.36 18.14
CA THR A 233 -29.93 23.08 18.50
C THR A 233 -28.72 23.28 19.43
N PRO A 234 -28.58 22.50 20.52
CA PRO A 234 -27.51 22.70 21.49
C PRO A 234 -26.14 22.44 20.86
N ILE A 235 -25.25 23.43 20.98
CA ILE A 235 -23.87 23.34 20.50
C ILE A 235 -23.15 22.23 21.27
N ARG A 236 -22.67 21.21 20.55
CA ARG A 236 -21.88 20.13 21.16
C ARG A 236 -20.54 20.67 21.65
N VAL A 237 -20.41 20.74 22.98
CA VAL A 237 -19.16 21.07 23.69
C VAL A 237 -17.99 20.25 23.14
N PHE A 238 -16.85 20.89 22.90
CA PHE A 238 -15.66 20.25 22.34
C PHE A 238 -14.52 20.19 23.36
N ASP A 239 -14.35 19.02 23.95
CA ASP A 239 -13.20 18.74 24.81
C ASP A 239 -11.94 18.52 23.96
N ILE A 240 -10.91 19.34 24.19
CA ILE A 240 -9.58 19.19 23.57
C ILE A 240 -8.76 18.03 24.17
N CYS A 241 -9.23 17.40 25.26
CA CYS A 241 -8.60 16.26 25.92
C CYS A 241 -9.66 15.22 26.34
N PRO A 242 -10.40 14.62 25.39
CA PRO A 242 -11.57 13.79 25.69
C PRO A 242 -11.24 12.57 26.57
N PRO A 243 -12.15 12.16 27.47
CA PRO A 243 -11.92 11.06 28.39
C PRO A 243 -11.70 9.74 27.64
N LYS A 244 -10.54 9.13 27.83
CA LYS A 244 -10.22 7.80 27.29
C LYS A 244 -10.99 6.73 28.07
N SER A 245 -11.81 5.94 27.37
CA SER A 245 -12.47 4.78 27.98
C SER A 245 -11.44 3.67 28.23
N GLY A 246 -11.11 3.44 29.51
CA GLY A 246 -10.14 2.44 29.96
C GLY A 246 -9.50 2.80 31.30
N SER A 247 -9.15 1.79 32.10
CA SER A 247 -8.53 1.97 33.42
C SER A 247 -7.15 2.62 33.30
N MET A 248 -7.02 3.85 33.79
CA MET A 248 -5.82 4.67 33.59
C MET A 248 -4.74 4.38 34.66
N ILE A 249 -3.67 3.69 34.26
CA ILE A 249 -2.49 3.51 35.14
C ILE A 249 -1.74 4.84 35.21
N ILE A 250 -1.83 5.54 36.35
CA ILE A 250 -1.08 6.76 36.61
C ILE A 250 0.37 6.41 36.93
N LEU A 251 1.20 6.28 35.90
CA LEU A 251 2.64 6.15 36.05
C LEU A 251 3.23 7.45 36.63
N LYS A 252 4.03 7.32 37.70
CA LYS A 252 4.74 8.47 38.30
C LYS A 252 5.71 9.07 37.26
N PRO A 253 5.87 10.41 37.19
CA PRO A 253 6.80 11.03 36.24
C PRO A 253 8.20 10.43 36.37
N SER A 254 8.75 9.97 35.23
CA SER A 254 9.99 9.20 35.23
C SER A 254 11.17 10.02 35.76
N LEU A 255 12.18 9.34 36.30
CA LEU A 255 13.44 9.97 36.69
C LEU A 255 14.07 10.75 35.52
N LEU A 256 13.87 10.29 34.28
CA LEU A 256 14.34 10.98 33.07
C LEU A 256 13.58 12.30 32.82
N ALA A 257 12.26 12.33 33.02
CA ALA A 257 11.45 13.55 32.90
C ALA A 257 11.89 14.61 33.94
N LYS A 258 11.97 14.21 35.22
CA LYS A 258 12.43 15.10 36.31
C LYS A 258 13.87 15.59 36.10
N ASN A 259 14.75 14.74 35.57
CA ASN A 259 16.11 15.14 35.22
C ASN A 259 16.19 16.01 33.96
N ARG A 260 15.21 15.94 33.04
CA ARG A 260 15.09 16.86 31.88
C ARG A 260 14.57 18.22 32.33
N GLU A 261 13.60 18.29 33.23
CA GLU A 261 13.15 19.53 33.86
C GLU A 261 14.32 20.22 34.57
N LYS A 262 15.01 19.53 35.50
CA LYS A 262 16.22 20.05 36.16
C LYS A 262 17.33 20.49 35.20
N ARG A 263 17.50 19.82 34.05
CA ARG A 263 18.47 20.25 33.02
C ARG A 263 18.02 21.47 32.23
N ASN A 264 16.72 21.68 32.06
CA ASN A 264 16.19 22.89 31.43
C ASN A 264 16.27 24.09 32.39
N GLU A 265 15.90 23.89 33.66
CA GLU A 265 16.08 24.86 34.75
C GLU A 265 17.56 25.30 34.85
N MET A 266 18.50 24.35 34.95
CA MET A 266 19.95 24.65 34.96
C MET A 266 20.45 25.34 33.69
N LYS A 267 19.84 25.08 32.52
CA LYS A 267 20.21 25.79 31.28
C LYS A 267 19.72 27.23 31.29
N HIS A 268 18.51 27.49 31.76
CA HIS A 268 18.00 28.85 31.92
C HIS A 268 18.84 29.66 32.91
N SER A 269 19.29 29.05 34.02
CA SER A 269 20.10 29.74 35.03
C SER A 269 21.59 29.95 34.66
N VAL A 270 22.10 29.31 33.60
CA VAL A 270 23.53 29.38 33.22
C VAL A 270 23.79 29.98 31.83
N GLY A 271 22.83 29.90 30.90
CA GLY A 271 23.03 30.35 29.50
C GLY A 271 22.11 31.48 29.01
N GLY A 272 21.06 31.82 29.75
CA GLY A 272 19.98 32.68 29.24
C GLY A 272 19.12 32.00 28.14
N PRO A 273 18.11 32.70 27.59
CA PRO A 273 17.19 32.12 26.62
C PRO A 273 17.85 31.89 25.25
N GLN A 274 17.68 30.68 24.69
CA GLN A 274 18.04 30.36 23.30
C GLN A 274 16.94 30.85 22.34
N GLY A 275 16.91 32.16 22.10
CA GLY A 275 16.07 32.78 21.07
C GLY A 275 16.84 33.08 19.78
N ILE A 276 16.13 33.03 18.66
CA ILE A 276 16.62 33.33 17.31
C ILE A 276 15.85 34.55 16.80
N ILE A 277 16.57 35.62 16.43
CA ILE A 277 15.98 36.74 15.68
C ILE A 277 15.90 36.29 14.22
N LEU A 278 14.68 36.09 13.70
CA LEU A 278 14.45 35.59 12.33
C LEU A 278 14.53 36.73 11.31
N ARG A 279 14.02 37.90 11.67
CA ARG A 279 14.06 39.16 10.90
C ARG A 279 13.78 40.34 11.84
N SER A 280 13.93 41.57 11.35
CA SER A 280 13.68 42.79 12.15
C SER A 280 12.26 42.78 12.73
N GLY A 281 12.14 42.76 14.06
CA GLY A 281 10.88 42.67 14.78
C GLY A 281 10.27 41.27 14.91
N MET A 282 11.00 40.20 14.56
CA MET A 282 10.52 38.81 14.65
C MET A 282 11.51 37.90 15.39
N VAL A 283 11.05 37.27 16.48
CA VAL A 283 11.86 36.47 17.41
C VAL A 283 11.20 35.13 17.69
N LEU A 284 11.98 34.05 17.64
CA LEU A 284 11.55 32.68 17.98
C LEU A 284 12.33 32.17 19.20
N LEU A 285 11.64 31.95 20.31
CA LEU A 285 12.18 31.34 21.54
C LEU A 285 11.92 29.83 21.49
N LYS A 286 12.97 29.02 21.29
CA LYS A 286 12.85 27.57 21.11
C LYS A 286 12.74 26.81 22.44
N GLY A 287 11.71 25.99 22.60
CA GLY A 287 11.48 25.16 23.79
C GLY A 287 11.37 25.96 25.10
N TYR A 288 10.77 27.15 25.01
CA TYR A 288 10.73 28.19 26.04
C TYR A 288 9.84 27.86 27.25
N PHE A 289 8.74 27.14 27.04
CA PHE A 289 7.88 26.67 28.15
C PHE A 289 8.28 25.28 28.65
N SER A 290 8.39 25.14 29.97
CA SER A 290 8.49 23.85 30.66
C SER A 290 7.25 22.98 30.42
N THR A 291 7.36 21.67 30.60
CA THR A 291 6.22 20.75 30.46
C THR A 291 5.10 21.06 31.46
N SER A 292 5.44 21.56 32.65
CA SER A 292 4.47 22.06 33.64
C SER A 292 3.68 23.28 33.14
N GLU A 293 4.36 24.28 32.58
CA GLU A 293 3.70 25.45 31.99
C GLU A 293 2.82 25.06 30.79
N GLN A 294 3.32 24.20 29.89
CA GLN A 294 2.55 23.68 28.76
C GLN A 294 1.27 22.96 29.22
N ALA A 295 1.36 22.13 30.27
CA ALA A 295 0.20 21.46 30.86
C ALA A 295 -0.78 22.44 31.53
N ASN A 296 -0.29 23.51 32.17
CA ASN A 296 -1.15 24.54 32.76
C ASN A 296 -1.88 25.37 31.67
N ILE A 297 -1.21 25.71 30.57
CA ILE A 297 -1.82 26.38 29.40
C ILE A 297 -2.93 25.48 28.82
N LEU A 298 -2.65 24.20 28.57
CA LEU A 298 -3.64 23.24 28.08
C LEU A 298 -4.82 23.09 29.05
N LYS A 299 -4.57 23.02 30.36
CA LYS A 299 -5.63 22.95 31.37
C LYS A 299 -6.53 24.19 31.30
N LYS A 300 -5.97 25.41 31.36
CA LYS A 300 -6.74 26.66 31.26
C LYS A 300 -7.56 26.73 29.97
N CYS A 301 -6.98 26.36 28.83
CA CYS A 301 -7.68 26.30 27.55
C CYS A 301 -8.80 25.26 27.53
N ARG A 302 -8.64 24.12 28.21
CA ARG A 302 -9.69 23.09 28.34
C ARG A 302 -10.81 23.54 29.28
N ASP A 303 -10.46 24.03 30.46
CA ASP A 303 -11.41 24.43 31.50
C ASP A 303 -12.36 25.53 30.99
N HIS A 304 -11.85 26.52 30.23
CA HIS A 304 -12.68 27.50 29.52
C HIS A 304 -13.34 26.93 28.25
N GLY A 305 -12.65 26.04 27.52
CA GLY A 305 -13.12 25.41 26.28
C GLY A 305 -14.31 24.46 26.43
N LEU A 306 -14.57 23.98 27.66
CA LEU A 306 -15.74 23.21 28.04
C LEU A 306 -16.97 24.08 28.38
N GLY A 307 -16.78 25.39 28.58
CA GLY A 307 -17.86 26.34 28.87
C GLY A 307 -18.67 26.73 27.62
N PRO A 308 -19.78 27.48 27.78
CA PRO A 308 -20.62 27.90 26.66
C PRO A 308 -19.85 28.72 25.62
N ALA A 309 -18.92 29.57 26.05
CA ALA A 309 -18.03 30.36 25.18
C ALA A 309 -16.88 29.54 24.52
N GLY A 310 -16.88 28.22 24.67
CA GLY A 310 -15.81 27.31 24.26
C GLY A 310 -15.64 27.09 22.75
N PHE A 311 -14.86 26.07 22.40
CA PHE A 311 -14.33 25.83 21.05
C PHE A 311 -15.42 25.64 19.97
N TYR A 312 -15.44 26.53 18.97
CA TYR A 312 -16.32 26.48 17.80
C TYR A 312 -15.54 26.20 16.51
N GLU A 313 -16.27 25.85 15.44
CA GLU A 313 -15.74 25.67 14.08
C GLU A 313 -16.14 26.89 13.24
N PRO A 314 -15.22 27.81 12.90
CA PRO A 314 -15.56 29.02 12.13
C PRO A 314 -16.00 28.68 10.70
N ARG A 315 -16.98 29.43 10.17
CA ARG A 315 -17.59 29.23 8.85
C ARG A 315 -17.65 30.54 8.07
N PHE A 316 -17.51 30.46 6.76
CA PHE A 316 -17.77 31.55 5.82
C PHE A 316 -19.10 31.35 5.08
N ARG A 317 -19.68 32.42 4.51
CA ARG A 317 -20.99 32.40 3.82
C ARG A 317 -21.17 31.30 2.78
N GLU A 318 -20.11 30.94 2.06
CA GLU A 318 -20.15 29.93 0.99
C GLU A 318 -20.12 28.48 1.51
N GLY A 319 -20.32 28.26 2.82
CA GLY A 319 -20.22 26.94 3.46
C GLY A 319 -18.78 26.47 3.71
N GLY A 320 -17.79 27.25 3.30
CA GLY A 320 -16.37 27.02 3.60
C GLY A 320 -16.11 26.99 5.11
N LYS A 321 -15.49 25.91 5.57
CA LYS A 321 -15.07 25.71 6.97
C LYS A 321 -13.57 25.96 7.09
N LEU A 322 -13.13 26.59 8.18
CA LEU A 322 -11.71 26.53 8.54
C LEU A 322 -11.36 25.11 9.04
N HIS A 323 -10.17 24.62 8.70
CA HIS A 323 -9.67 23.31 9.14
C HIS A 323 -9.05 23.35 10.55
N LEU A 324 -9.71 24.06 11.46
CA LEU A 324 -9.34 24.21 12.88
C LEU A 324 -10.59 24.49 13.72
N ARG A 325 -10.47 24.37 15.05
CA ARG A 325 -11.44 24.91 15.99
C ARG A 325 -10.83 26.07 16.76
N MET A 326 -11.64 27.09 17.03
CA MET A 326 -11.21 28.35 17.63
C MET A 326 -11.94 28.58 18.95
N MET A 327 -11.24 29.13 19.94
CA MET A 327 -11.81 29.76 21.13
C MET A 327 -11.15 31.13 21.31
N CYS A 328 -11.87 32.10 21.87
CA CYS A 328 -11.39 33.47 22.00
C CYS A 328 -11.49 33.97 23.45
N PHE A 329 -10.48 34.71 23.90
CA PHE A 329 -10.53 35.51 25.13
C PHE A 329 -10.68 37.00 24.77
N GLY A 330 -11.38 37.77 25.61
CA GLY A 330 -11.55 39.22 25.46
C GLY A 330 -12.59 39.64 24.42
N GLN A 331 -12.40 39.26 23.16
CA GLN A 331 -13.34 39.50 22.05
C GLN A 331 -13.37 38.28 21.11
N PHE A 332 -14.53 37.96 20.52
CA PHE A 332 -14.64 36.91 19.52
C PHE A 332 -14.19 37.39 18.14
N TRP A 333 -13.55 36.53 17.37
CA TRP A 333 -13.30 36.77 15.95
C TRP A 333 -14.51 36.33 15.12
N ASP A 334 -15.10 37.28 14.38
CA ASP A 334 -16.14 37.04 13.39
C ASP A 334 -15.52 36.91 11.98
N PRO A 335 -15.52 35.70 11.38
CA PRO A 335 -14.98 35.45 10.05
C PRO A 335 -15.87 35.96 8.91
N GLU A 336 -17.14 36.31 9.16
CA GLU A 336 -18.02 36.91 8.15
C GLU A 336 -17.83 38.43 8.10
N ALA A 337 -17.77 39.09 9.27
CA ALA A 337 -17.51 40.52 9.36
C ALA A 337 -16.02 40.91 9.19
N SER A 338 -15.10 39.93 9.28
CA SER A 338 -13.65 40.11 9.40
C SER A 338 -13.27 41.08 10.54
N LYS A 339 -13.91 40.93 11.71
CA LYS A 339 -13.81 41.87 12.83
C LYS A 339 -13.89 41.16 14.18
N TYR A 340 -13.34 41.82 15.20
CA TYR A 340 -13.58 41.45 16.58
C TYR A 340 -14.93 41.98 17.09
N VAL A 341 -15.65 41.14 17.82
CA VAL A 341 -17.01 41.40 18.33
C VAL A 341 -17.16 40.98 19.80
N LYS A 342 -18.02 41.68 20.55
CA LYS A 342 -18.19 41.48 22.01
C LYS A 342 -18.92 40.17 22.39
N ASN A 343 -19.81 39.71 21.51
CA ASN A 343 -20.56 38.46 21.65
C ASN A 343 -20.34 37.60 20.40
N ARG A 344 -20.37 36.27 20.53
CA ARG A 344 -20.29 35.35 19.38
C ARG A 344 -21.57 35.44 18.54
N PRO A 345 -21.51 35.64 17.20
CA PRO A 345 -22.70 35.86 16.37
C PRO A 345 -23.75 34.75 16.39
N ILE A 346 -23.34 33.50 16.62
CA ILE A 346 -24.18 32.30 16.47
C ILE A 346 -25.11 32.07 17.68
N ASP A 347 -24.65 32.40 18.90
CA ASP A 347 -25.31 32.04 20.16
C ASP A 347 -25.23 33.12 21.25
N GLN A 348 -24.72 34.31 20.90
CA GLN A 348 -24.55 35.46 21.80
C GLN A 348 -23.66 35.19 23.03
N ALA A 349 -22.88 34.11 23.05
CA ALA A 349 -21.93 33.84 24.12
C ALA A 349 -20.91 34.99 24.27
N LYS A 350 -20.57 35.33 25.53
CA LYS A 350 -19.53 36.32 25.85
C LYS A 350 -18.18 35.62 26.06
N PRO A 351 -17.06 36.13 25.52
CA PRO A 351 -15.77 35.49 25.65
C PRO A 351 -15.25 35.61 27.09
N PRO A 352 -14.54 34.59 27.62
CA PRO A 352 -13.86 34.71 28.90
C PRO A 352 -12.81 35.82 28.90
N SER A 353 -12.56 36.41 30.07
CA SER A 353 -11.42 37.32 30.31
C SER A 353 -10.10 36.57 30.14
N LEU A 354 -9.10 37.23 29.55
CA LEU A 354 -7.77 36.63 29.37
C LEU A 354 -7.15 36.20 30.72
N PRO A 355 -6.63 34.96 30.88
CA PRO A 355 -6.05 34.51 32.14
C PRO A 355 -4.82 35.34 32.53
N GLN A 356 -4.74 35.73 33.80
CA GLN A 356 -3.61 36.50 34.33
C GLN A 356 -2.28 35.75 34.17
N GLU A 357 -2.30 34.41 34.18
CA GLU A 357 -1.11 33.62 33.89
C GLU A 357 -0.59 33.80 32.46
N PHE A 358 -1.48 34.00 31.47
CA PHE A 358 -1.06 34.20 30.08
C PHE A 358 -0.40 35.57 29.91
N LEU A 359 -0.91 36.62 30.57
CA LEU A 359 -0.27 37.94 30.63
C LEU A 359 1.17 37.84 31.18
N LEU A 360 1.37 37.11 32.28
CA LEU A 360 2.69 36.93 32.89
C LEU A 360 3.67 36.18 31.96
N LEU A 361 3.19 35.21 31.18
CA LEU A 361 4.02 34.50 30.20
C LEU A 361 4.37 35.38 28.99
N VAL A 362 3.46 36.25 28.55
CA VAL A 362 3.71 37.25 27.49
C VAL A 362 4.74 38.29 27.97
N ASP A 363 4.54 38.88 29.14
CA ASP A 363 5.48 39.84 29.75
C ASP A 363 6.90 39.28 29.83
N ARG A 364 7.04 38.00 30.21
CA ARG A 364 8.34 37.30 30.30
C ARG A 364 8.96 37.11 28.92
N ALA A 365 8.21 36.59 27.96
CA ALA A 365 8.70 36.33 26.60
C ALA A 365 9.10 37.62 25.85
N ILE A 366 8.40 38.73 26.09
CA ILE A 366 8.77 40.05 25.55
C ILE A 366 10.07 40.55 26.18
N LYS A 367 10.23 40.51 27.53
CA LYS A 367 11.46 40.92 28.22
C LYS A 367 12.68 40.09 27.79
N ASP A 368 12.51 38.78 27.59
CA ASP A 368 13.56 37.90 27.09
C ASP A 368 13.91 38.22 25.61
N SER A 369 12.92 38.56 24.78
CA SER A 369 13.14 38.98 23.38
C SER A 369 13.82 40.34 23.28
N HIS A 370 13.44 41.30 24.12
CA HIS A 370 14.13 42.58 24.29
C HIS A 370 15.60 42.36 24.70
N SER A 371 15.84 41.48 25.66
CA SER A 371 17.19 41.11 26.13
C SER A 371 18.04 40.39 25.07
N LEU A 372 17.42 39.85 24.01
CA LEU A 372 18.12 39.29 22.84
C LEU A 372 18.40 40.37 21.78
N ILE A 373 17.44 41.24 21.49
CA ILE A 373 17.60 42.36 20.54
C ILE A 373 18.63 43.37 21.05
N ALA A 374 18.69 43.62 22.37
CA ALA A 374 19.67 44.48 23.02
C ALA A 374 21.14 44.07 22.77
N LYS A 375 21.40 42.83 22.36
CA LYS A 375 22.74 42.35 21.99
C LYS A 375 23.18 42.77 20.59
N GLN A 376 22.29 43.38 19.81
CA GLN A 376 22.48 43.74 18.40
C GLN A 376 22.00 45.16 18.04
N SER A 377 21.15 45.79 18.87
CA SER A 377 20.66 47.16 18.67
C SER A 377 20.33 47.82 20.01
N ASN A 378 20.64 49.11 20.14
CA ASN A 378 20.25 49.92 21.29
C ASN A 378 18.77 50.33 21.25
N ASN A 379 18.20 50.45 20.04
CA ASN A 379 16.80 50.84 19.82
C ASN A 379 15.90 49.60 19.84
N VAL A 380 15.71 49.02 21.03
CA VAL A 380 15.01 47.74 21.20
C VAL A 380 13.50 47.89 20.98
N GLU A 381 12.86 48.91 21.56
CA GLU A 381 11.41 49.12 21.50
C GLU A 381 10.94 49.56 20.11
N ASP A 382 11.77 50.27 19.33
CA ASP A 382 11.50 50.60 17.92
C ASP A 382 11.46 49.35 17.02
N ILE A 383 12.23 48.32 17.37
CA ILE A 383 12.32 47.05 16.62
C ILE A 383 11.18 46.12 17.04
N LEU A 384 10.92 46.03 18.35
CA LEU A 384 9.88 45.19 18.93
C LEU A 384 9.18 45.96 20.07
N PRO A 385 8.05 46.63 19.80
CA PRO A 385 7.30 47.37 20.81
C PRO A 385 6.83 46.47 21.96
N PRO A 386 6.65 46.99 23.19
CA PRO A 386 5.96 46.26 24.24
C PRO A 386 4.49 46.00 23.88
N VAL A 387 3.93 44.90 24.37
CA VAL A 387 2.51 44.53 24.21
C VAL A 387 1.88 44.19 25.56
N LYS A 388 0.63 44.61 25.74
CA LYS A 388 -0.25 44.17 26.83
C LYS A 388 -1.55 43.67 26.19
N PRO A 389 -1.67 42.36 25.90
CA PRO A 389 -2.79 41.86 25.10
C PRO A 389 -4.09 41.84 25.91
N ASP A 390 -5.18 42.27 25.28
CA ASP A 390 -6.56 42.19 25.79
C ASP A 390 -7.39 41.11 25.08
N ILE A 391 -6.94 40.66 23.91
CA ILE A 391 -7.53 39.59 23.09
C ILE A 391 -6.53 38.41 22.98
N CYS A 392 -7.05 37.17 22.91
CA CYS A 392 -6.25 35.99 22.55
C CYS A 392 -7.09 34.97 21.77
N LEU A 393 -6.52 34.41 20.70
CA LEU A 393 -7.11 33.32 19.91
C LEU A 393 -6.42 31.99 20.22
N VAL A 394 -7.21 30.98 20.59
CA VAL A 394 -6.74 29.61 20.81
C VAL A 394 -7.20 28.74 19.65
N ASN A 395 -6.29 28.46 18.72
CA ASN A 395 -6.55 27.63 17.55
C ASN A 395 -6.12 26.17 17.79
N TYR A 396 -7.10 25.28 17.89
CA TYR A 396 -6.91 23.83 17.93
C TYR A 396 -6.88 23.26 16.51
N TYR A 397 -5.74 22.69 16.12
CA TYR A 397 -5.57 22.00 14.85
C TYR A 397 -5.65 20.48 15.02
N SER A 398 -6.32 19.79 14.10
CA SER A 398 -6.23 18.33 13.97
C SER A 398 -5.01 17.94 13.12
N GLN A 399 -4.73 16.63 12.97
CA GLN A 399 -3.67 16.13 12.08
C GLN A 399 -3.83 16.55 10.61
N THR A 400 -5.05 16.88 10.18
CA THR A 400 -5.34 17.41 8.83
C THR A 400 -5.50 18.94 8.82
N GLY A 401 -5.33 19.60 9.96
CA GLY A 401 -5.59 21.01 10.16
C GLY A 401 -4.58 21.92 9.48
N ARG A 402 -5.07 23.05 8.95
CA ARG A 402 -4.32 24.04 8.18
C ARG A 402 -4.94 25.42 8.32
N LEU A 403 -4.13 26.46 8.12
CA LEU A 403 -4.55 27.85 7.99
C LEU A 403 -3.72 28.52 6.89
N GLY A 404 -4.39 29.12 5.90
CA GLY A 404 -3.73 29.78 4.76
C GLY A 404 -2.93 31.03 5.17
N LEU A 405 -2.18 31.58 4.23
CA LEU A 405 -1.48 32.86 4.45
C LEU A 405 -2.49 34.00 4.65
N HIS A 406 -2.41 34.66 5.80
CA HIS A 406 -3.25 35.79 6.20
C HIS A 406 -2.42 36.86 6.93
N GLN A 407 -3.03 38.01 7.18
CA GLN A 407 -2.46 39.14 7.92
C GLN A 407 -3.46 39.63 8.94
N ASP A 408 -3.03 39.82 10.20
CA ASP A 408 -3.87 40.35 11.27
C ASP A 408 -3.92 41.88 11.17
N LYS A 409 -4.78 42.36 10.27
CA LYS A 409 -4.93 43.77 9.86
C LYS A 409 -6.19 44.44 10.41
N ASP A 410 -7.01 43.68 11.14
CA ASP A 410 -8.38 44.05 11.53
C ASP A 410 -8.47 44.45 13.02
N GLU A 411 -7.33 44.83 13.59
CA GLU A 411 -7.16 45.49 14.90
C GLU A 411 -7.31 47.02 14.81
N SER A 412 -7.16 47.71 15.95
CA SER A 412 -7.18 49.18 15.97
C SER A 412 -6.04 49.78 15.15
N ARG A 413 -6.31 50.90 14.46
CA ARG A 413 -5.28 51.65 13.71
C ARG A 413 -4.10 52.09 14.59
N GLU A 414 -4.33 52.25 15.89
CA GLU A 414 -3.29 52.56 16.86
C GLU A 414 -2.37 51.35 17.15
N SER A 415 -2.92 50.15 17.32
CA SER A 415 -2.14 48.91 17.48
C SER A 415 -1.23 48.67 16.26
N LEU A 416 -1.83 48.76 15.07
CA LEU A 416 -1.14 48.51 13.80
C LEU A 416 -0.12 49.61 13.49
N GLY A 417 -0.47 50.88 13.69
CA GLY A 417 0.43 52.03 13.48
C GLY A 417 1.61 52.08 14.46
N LYS A 418 1.44 51.57 15.69
CA LYS A 418 2.53 51.36 16.66
C LYS A 418 3.31 50.06 16.42
N GLY A 419 2.83 49.16 15.57
CA GLY A 419 3.48 47.87 15.31
C GLY A 419 3.44 46.89 16.50
N ILE A 420 2.43 46.98 17.38
CA ILE A 420 2.35 46.18 18.61
C ILE A 420 2.40 44.67 18.29
N PRO A 421 3.35 43.89 18.85
CA PRO A 421 3.59 42.51 18.40
C PRO A 421 2.48 41.53 18.73
N ILE A 422 2.33 40.55 17.84
CA ILE A 422 1.63 39.29 18.09
C ILE A 422 2.59 38.34 18.83
N VAL A 423 2.05 37.61 19.80
CA VAL A 423 2.79 36.61 20.60
C VAL A 423 2.05 35.28 20.51
N SER A 424 2.69 34.29 19.89
CA SER A 424 2.11 32.97 19.56
C SER A 424 2.77 31.86 20.38
N PHE A 425 1.96 31.05 21.05
CA PHE A 425 2.40 29.93 21.88
C PHE A 425 2.11 28.59 21.17
N SER A 426 3.15 27.79 20.91
CA SER A 426 3.01 26.50 20.23
C SER A 426 2.99 25.34 21.22
N ILE A 427 1.88 24.60 21.30
CA ILE A 427 1.69 23.51 22.27
C ILE A 427 1.06 22.28 21.59
N GLY A 428 1.63 21.09 21.79
CA GLY A 428 1.12 19.82 21.26
C GLY A 428 1.99 19.23 20.14
N ASP A 429 1.35 18.74 19.07
CA ASP A 429 2.07 18.30 17.86
C ASP A 429 2.86 19.47 17.23
N SER A 430 3.91 19.15 16.49
CA SER A 430 4.70 20.18 15.81
C SER A 430 3.94 20.77 14.61
N ALA A 431 4.33 21.95 14.11
CA ALA A 431 3.73 22.57 12.93
C ALA A 431 4.80 23.07 11.94
N GLU A 432 4.50 23.01 10.64
CA GLU A 432 5.16 23.85 9.63
C GLU A 432 4.40 25.18 9.57
N PHE A 433 5.08 26.25 9.99
CA PHE A 433 4.57 27.62 9.98
C PHE A 433 5.24 28.40 8.84
N LEU A 434 4.42 29.04 8.02
CA LEU A 434 4.84 29.86 6.89
C LEU A 434 4.86 31.34 7.28
N TYR A 435 5.82 32.10 6.77
CA TYR A 435 5.75 33.58 6.80
C TYR A 435 6.38 34.23 5.56
N GLY A 436 5.99 35.46 5.24
CA GLY A 436 6.57 36.23 4.15
C GLY A 436 5.94 37.60 3.92
N ASP A 437 6.48 38.35 2.96
CA ASP A 437 6.01 39.69 2.62
C ASP A 437 4.92 39.69 1.51
N GLN A 438 4.54 38.50 1.02
CA GLN A 438 3.57 38.29 -0.06
C GLN A 438 2.60 37.15 0.29
N ALA A 439 1.40 37.19 -0.28
CA ALA A 439 0.37 36.15 -0.16
C ALA A 439 0.67 34.88 -0.99
N ASP A 440 1.93 34.43 -0.99
CA ASP A 440 2.43 33.35 -1.85
C ASP A 440 3.07 32.24 -1.00
N ALA A 441 2.42 31.08 -0.97
CA ALA A 441 2.84 29.94 -0.15
C ALA A 441 3.99 29.11 -0.76
N GLU A 442 4.38 29.35 -2.01
CA GLU A 442 5.58 28.76 -2.62
C GLU A 442 6.82 29.64 -2.40
N LYS A 443 6.64 30.96 -2.21
CA LYS A 443 7.72 31.91 -1.87
C LYS A 443 7.88 32.20 -0.38
N ALA A 444 6.95 31.76 0.48
CA ALA A 444 7.02 31.98 1.92
C ALA A 444 8.17 31.17 2.59
N ASP A 445 8.86 31.82 3.52
CA ASP A 445 9.81 31.18 4.44
C ASP A 445 9.09 30.15 5.32
N LYS A 446 9.84 29.14 5.76
CA LYS A 446 9.32 28.02 6.54
C LYS A 446 10.09 27.81 7.83
N ILE A 447 9.39 27.83 8.96
CA ILE A 447 9.94 27.46 10.26
C ILE A 447 9.15 26.31 10.89
N LYS A 448 9.85 25.43 11.59
CA LYS A 448 9.25 24.32 12.32
C LYS A 448 9.03 24.71 13.78
N LEU A 449 7.77 24.92 14.15
CA LEU A 449 7.35 25.12 15.53
C LEU A 449 7.17 23.76 16.23
N GLU A 450 7.59 23.67 17.48
CA GLU A 450 7.58 22.49 18.34
C GLU A 450 6.97 22.83 19.73
N SER A 451 6.52 21.83 20.49
CA SER A 451 5.79 22.06 21.75
C SER A 451 6.64 22.80 22.79
N GLY A 452 6.17 23.97 23.21
CA GLY A 452 6.84 24.90 24.10
C GLY A 452 7.56 26.06 23.41
N ASP A 453 7.57 26.13 22.08
CA ASP A 453 8.09 27.31 21.36
C ASP A 453 7.18 28.53 21.54
N VAL A 454 7.80 29.72 21.56
CA VAL A 454 7.11 31.01 21.49
C VAL A 454 7.63 31.79 20.27
N LEU A 455 6.72 32.21 19.40
CA LEU A 455 7.03 33.04 18.23
C LEU A 455 6.40 34.43 18.41
N ILE A 456 7.20 35.48 18.22
CA ILE A 456 6.81 36.88 18.40
C ILE A 456 7.08 37.64 17.10
N PHE A 457 6.12 38.44 16.64
CA PHE A 457 6.31 39.31 15.47
C PHE A 457 5.58 40.66 15.60
N GLY A 458 6.34 41.75 15.52
CA GLY A 458 5.87 43.13 15.61
C GLY A 458 6.80 44.09 14.86
N GLY A 459 6.65 45.39 15.10
CA GLY A 459 7.39 46.44 14.41
C GLY A 459 7.30 46.27 12.89
N LYS A 460 8.44 46.23 12.20
CA LYS A 460 8.51 45.97 10.74
C LYS A 460 7.97 44.61 10.30
N SER A 461 7.83 43.64 11.20
CA SER A 461 7.26 42.33 10.91
C SER A 461 5.80 42.18 11.36
N ARG A 462 5.14 43.26 11.82
CA ARG A 462 3.74 43.20 12.30
C ARG A 462 2.70 42.85 11.22
N HIS A 463 3.02 43.13 9.95
CA HIS A 463 2.13 42.92 8.81
C HIS A 463 2.62 41.82 7.83
N ILE A 464 3.45 40.88 8.28
CA ILE A 464 3.81 39.71 7.46
C ILE A 464 2.58 38.85 7.17
N PHE A 465 2.52 38.29 5.95
CA PHE A 465 1.65 37.16 5.67
C PHE A 465 2.17 35.95 6.44
N HIS A 466 1.29 35.22 7.12
CA HIS A 466 1.69 34.03 7.88
C HIS A 466 0.57 32.98 7.93
N GLY A 467 0.91 31.73 8.27
CA GLY A 467 -0.05 30.62 8.29
C GLY A 467 0.54 29.27 8.72
N VAL A 468 -0.30 28.24 8.76
CA VAL A 468 0.07 26.86 9.14
C VAL A 468 -0.25 25.91 7.99
N SER A 469 0.79 25.41 7.32
CA SER A 469 0.63 24.56 6.12
C SER A 469 0.33 23.09 6.46
N ALA A 470 0.89 22.59 7.57
CA ALA A 470 0.72 21.21 8.03
C ALA A 470 1.03 21.05 9.53
N ILE A 471 0.28 20.16 10.18
CA ILE A 471 0.63 19.59 11.48
C ILE A 471 1.52 18.36 11.29
N LEU A 472 2.52 18.21 12.16
CA LEU A 472 3.59 17.22 12.12
C LEU A 472 3.55 16.41 13.43
N PRO A 473 2.89 15.24 13.45
CA PRO A 473 2.67 14.48 14.68
C PRO A 473 3.93 14.13 15.47
N ALA A 474 3.80 14.01 16.81
CA ALA A 474 4.86 13.85 17.82
C ALA A 474 5.65 12.51 17.80
N SER A 475 5.90 11.99 16.60
CA SER A 475 6.75 10.86 16.25
C SER A 475 8.05 10.69 17.06
N LYS A 476 8.75 11.78 17.41
CA LYS A 476 10.01 11.71 18.19
C LYS A 476 9.84 11.09 19.59
N HIS A 477 8.70 11.30 20.26
CA HIS A 477 8.50 10.81 21.62
C HIS A 477 8.13 9.33 21.64
N ASN A 478 7.05 8.95 20.94
CA ASN A 478 6.56 7.57 20.87
C ASN A 478 7.62 6.56 20.38
N VAL A 479 8.61 7.02 19.60
CA VAL A 479 9.71 6.17 19.11
C VAL A 479 10.77 5.91 20.18
N ILE A 480 11.09 6.89 21.03
CA ILE A 480 12.01 6.67 22.15
C ILE A 480 11.37 5.67 23.13
N ASP A 481 10.10 5.90 23.50
CA ASP A 481 9.37 5.02 24.39
C ASP A 481 9.24 3.59 23.79
N PHE A 482 9.06 3.47 22.47
CA PHE A 482 9.07 2.19 21.74
C PHE A 482 10.44 1.47 21.78
N LEU A 483 11.55 2.19 21.66
CA LEU A 483 12.91 1.63 21.75
C LEU A 483 13.24 1.14 23.17
N ASP A 484 12.81 1.91 24.18
CA ASP A 484 12.92 1.51 25.58
C ASP A 484 12.04 0.29 25.88
N CYS A 485 10.78 0.29 25.42
CA CYS A 485 9.87 -0.86 25.50
C CYS A 485 10.45 -2.12 24.83
N LEU A 486 10.99 -1.98 23.62
CA LEU A 486 11.67 -3.09 22.92
C LEU A 486 12.78 -3.67 23.80
N THR A 487 13.63 -2.81 24.37
CA THR A 487 14.75 -3.20 25.24
C THR A 487 14.29 -3.95 26.49
N LEU A 488 13.12 -3.63 27.05
CA LEU A 488 12.51 -4.34 28.18
C LEU A 488 11.93 -5.72 27.80
N HIS A 489 11.54 -5.92 26.54
CA HIS A 489 10.94 -7.17 26.05
C HIS A 489 11.93 -8.18 25.45
N SER A 490 13.24 -7.88 25.41
CA SER A 490 14.28 -8.86 25.13
C SER A 490 14.91 -9.41 26.40
N ASN A 491 15.04 -10.73 26.49
CA ASN A 491 15.81 -11.42 27.53
C ASN A 491 17.31 -11.04 27.52
N THR A 492 17.80 -10.32 26.51
CA THR A 492 19.14 -9.70 26.47
C THR A 492 19.11 -8.33 25.77
N SER A 493 19.34 -7.26 26.53
CA SER A 493 19.40 -5.87 26.02
C SER A 493 20.47 -5.67 24.93
N ASN A 494 21.59 -6.39 25.02
CA ASN A 494 22.72 -6.34 24.07
C ASN A 494 22.45 -6.94 22.68
N LEU A 495 21.25 -7.48 22.42
CA LEU A 495 20.85 -8.02 21.12
C LEU A 495 19.93 -7.09 20.32
N ILE A 496 19.06 -6.30 20.98
CA ILE A 496 18.10 -5.43 20.28
C ILE A 496 18.79 -4.26 19.56
N THR A 497 19.81 -3.65 20.14
CA THR A 497 20.59 -2.57 19.50
C THR A 497 21.34 -3.02 18.24
N LYS A 498 21.43 -4.33 17.96
CA LYS A 498 22.04 -4.89 16.74
C LYS A 498 21.05 -5.10 15.60
N ILE A 499 19.74 -5.21 15.90
CA ILE A 499 18.67 -5.43 14.91
C ILE A 499 17.77 -4.20 14.70
N VAL A 500 17.87 -3.18 15.55
CA VAL A 500 17.10 -1.93 15.39
C VAL A 500 17.98 -0.83 14.79
N TYR A 501 17.47 -0.21 13.71
CA TYR A 501 18.12 0.92 13.05
C TYR A 501 17.16 2.11 13.01
N THR A 502 17.60 3.25 13.55
CA THR A 502 16.93 4.55 13.46
C THR A 502 17.73 5.48 12.54
N PRO A 503 17.19 6.64 12.11
CA PRO A 503 17.94 7.63 11.32
C PRO A 503 19.25 8.17 11.95
N GLN A 504 19.59 7.79 13.19
CA GLN A 504 20.86 8.11 13.84
C GLN A 504 21.96 7.05 13.55
N ASN A 505 21.61 5.84 13.12
CA ASN A 505 22.58 4.81 12.74
C ASN A 505 23.09 5.05 11.31
N ALA A 506 24.40 5.09 11.10
CA ALA A 506 24.99 5.24 9.76
C ALA A 506 24.55 4.15 8.75
N SER A 507 24.23 2.95 9.24
CA SER A 507 23.73 1.82 8.43
C SER A 507 22.25 1.94 8.04
N TYR A 508 21.47 2.86 8.63
CA TYR A 508 20.02 2.95 8.44
C TYR A 508 19.58 3.05 6.98
N SER A 509 20.22 3.94 6.20
CA SER A 509 19.91 4.13 4.79
C SER A 509 20.22 2.88 3.95
N PHE A 510 21.26 2.13 4.32
CA PHE A 510 21.61 0.87 3.67
C PHE A 510 20.57 -0.22 3.96
N VAL A 511 20.22 -0.42 5.24
CA VAL A 511 19.20 -1.41 5.66
C VAL A 511 17.82 -1.08 5.11
N LEU A 512 17.46 0.21 5.02
CA LEU A 512 16.23 0.64 4.36
C LEU A 512 16.25 0.23 2.88
N ASN A 513 17.31 0.56 2.14
CA ASN A 513 17.39 0.37 0.69
C ASN A 513 17.57 -1.11 0.26
N ALA A 514 18.22 -1.95 1.07
CA ALA A 514 18.57 -3.33 0.71
C ALA A 514 17.39 -4.20 0.24
N ASN A 515 16.18 -3.95 0.75
CA ASN A 515 14.94 -4.63 0.35
C ASN A 515 13.89 -3.65 -0.21
N VAL A 516 14.30 -2.61 -0.95
CA VAL A 516 13.40 -1.79 -1.77
C VAL A 516 13.50 -2.25 -3.22
N ARG A 517 12.37 -2.68 -3.81
CA ARG A 517 12.35 -3.31 -5.15
C ARG A 517 11.88 -2.40 -6.26
N ASN A 518 10.88 -1.55 -5.99
CA ASN A 518 10.40 -0.54 -6.93
C ASN A 518 10.93 0.85 -6.52
N LEU A 519 11.78 1.43 -7.37
CA LEU A 519 12.42 2.72 -7.16
C LEU A 519 11.45 3.91 -7.20
N ARG A 520 10.21 3.73 -7.73
CA ARG A 520 9.13 4.75 -7.70
C ARG A 520 8.84 5.27 -6.29
N PHE A 521 9.19 4.51 -5.25
CA PHE A 521 9.00 4.88 -3.84
C PHE A 521 10.29 5.26 -3.11
N ASN A 522 11.45 5.20 -3.76
CA ASN A 522 12.74 5.50 -3.13
C ASN A 522 13.22 6.93 -3.41
N THR A 523 12.32 7.92 -3.28
CA THR A 523 12.69 9.34 -3.42
C THR A 523 13.22 9.91 -2.11
N SER A 524 13.98 11.00 -2.18
CA SER A 524 14.36 11.79 -1.00
C SER A 524 13.14 12.33 -0.24
N SER A 525 12.08 12.70 -0.97
CA SER A 525 10.82 13.24 -0.43
C SER A 525 9.86 12.22 0.17
N ALA A 526 10.00 10.93 -0.13
CA ALA A 526 9.11 9.90 0.40
C ALA A 526 9.29 9.76 1.93
N PRO A 527 8.20 9.66 2.74
CA PRO A 527 8.31 9.41 4.17
C PRO A 527 9.20 8.22 4.49
N LYS A 528 10.05 8.39 5.51
CA LYS A 528 11.04 7.40 5.96
C LYS A 528 10.58 6.81 7.31
N PRO A 529 10.79 5.52 7.58
CA PRO A 529 10.41 4.93 8.86
C PRO A 529 11.20 5.54 10.02
N LEU A 530 10.60 5.53 11.19
CA LEU A 530 11.19 6.05 12.42
C LEU A 530 12.23 5.08 13.00
N ALA A 531 11.97 3.78 12.82
CA ALA A 531 12.86 2.68 13.13
C ALA A 531 12.61 1.50 12.18
N ILE A 532 13.63 0.68 11.96
CA ILE A 532 13.57 -0.60 11.24
C ILE A 532 14.05 -1.70 12.19
N VAL A 533 13.22 -2.72 12.43
CA VAL A 533 13.56 -3.88 13.26
C VAL A 533 13.78 -5.09 12.36
N THR A 534 15.01 -5.61 12.29
CA THR A 534 15.42 -6.70 11.39
C THR A 534 15.33 -8.07 12.07
N ALA A 535 14.11 -8.43 12.50
CA ALA A 535 13.83 -9.58 13.34
C ALA A 535 14.49 -10.88 12.83
N SER A 536 15.37 -11.44 13.66
CA SER A 536 16.09 -12.70 13.46
C SER A 536 15.59 -13.85 14.34
N ASP A 537 14.59 -13.58 15.17
CA ASP A 537 13.91 -14.57 16.03
C ASP A 537 12.44 -14.16 16.21
N LYS A 538 11.59 -15.12 16.58
CA LYS A 538 10.15 -14.91 16.82
C LYS A 538 9.86 -13.97 18.00
N SER A 539 10.69 -13.95 19.05
CA SER A 539 10.54 -13.01 20.17
C SER A 539 10.68 -11.54 19.74
N HIS A 540 11.57 -11.25 18.79
CA HIS A 540 11.71 -9.91 18.21
C HIS A 540 10.44 -9.44 17.50
N VAL A 541 9.70 -10.35 16.84
CA VAL A 541 8.40 -10.06 16.23
C VAL A 541 7.34 -9.77 17.31
N GLN A 542 7.26 -10.62 18.34
CA GLN A 542 6.33 -10.42 19.47
C GLN A 542 6.55 -9.07 20.17
N ALA A 543 7.81 -8.75 20.53
CA ALA A 543 8.19 -7.49 21.15
C ALA A 543 7.84 -6.28 20.27
N THR A 544 8.11 -6.37 18.96
CA THR A 544 7.80 -5.28 18.01
C THR A 544 6.30 -5.00 17.94
N ILE A 545 5.46 -6.04 17.88
CA ILE A 545 4.00 -5.90 17.87
C ILE A 545 3.52 -5.26 19.18
N LEU A 546 3.95 -5.79 20.32
CA LEU A 546 3.53 -5.31 21.65
C LEU A 546 3.89 -3.84 21.86
N CYS A 547 5.14 -3.47 21.59
CA CYS A 547 5.61 -2.09 21.77
C CYS A 547 5.00 -1.13 20.74
N ALA A 548 4.89 -1.51 19.46
CA ALA A 548 4.26 -0.63 18.47
C ALA A 548 2.77 -0.38 18.80
N LYS A 549 2.06 -1.40 19.29
CA LYS A 549 0.68 -1.29 19.78
C LYS A 549 0.59 -0.40 21.03
N ALA A 550 1.49 -0.57 22.00
CA ALA A 550 1.51 0.22 23.24
C ALA A 550 1.78 1.72 22.98
N HIS A 551 2.69 2.05 22.06
CA HIS A 551 3.07 3.42 21.73
C HIS A 551 2.35 4.01 20.51
N GLY A 552 1.32 3.32 20.00
CA GLY A 552 0.44 3.80 18.92
C GLY A 552 1.11 3.95 17.55
N LEU A 553 2.26 3.32 17.33
CA LEU A 553 3.03 3.39 16.08
C LEU A 553 2.40 2.52 15.00
N GLU A 554 2.36 3.02 13.76
CA GLU A 554 2.00 2.19 12.61
C GLU A 554 3.18 1.30 12.21
N MET A 555 2.93 0.02 11.94
CA MET A 555 3.95 -0.94 11.55
C MET A 555 3.73 -1.45 10.13
N ARG A 556 4.75 -1.35 9.27
CA ARG A 556 4.76 -2.00 7.95
C ARG A 556 5.62 -3.26 8.01
N ILE A 557 5.09 -4.36 7.50
CA ILE A 557 5.72 -5.68 7.54
C ILE A 557 6.45 -5.90 6.22
N ARG A 558 7.77 -6.10 6.26
CA ARG A 558 8.61 -6.37 5.09
C ARG A 558 9.19 -7.78 5.14
N SER A 559 9.35 -8.33 3.96
CA SER A 559 10.08 -9.57 3.67
C SER A 559 10.94 -9.27 2.43
N GLY A 560 10.69 -9.86 1.26
CA GLY A 560 11.46 -9.61 0.03
C GLY A 560 11.30 -8.21 -0.59
N GLY A 561 10.37 -7.39 -0.12
CA GLY A 561 10.19 -6.00 -0.57
C GLY A 561 9.49 -5.79 -1.92
N HIS A 562 8.96 -6.85 -2.54
CA HIS A 562 8.30 -6.82 -3.86
C HIS A 562 6.85 -6.28 -3.82
N ASP A 563 6.54 -5.29 -2.99
CA ASP A 563 5.22 -4.63 -2.99
C ASP A 563 5.14 -3.61 -4.14
N PHE A 564 4.25 -3.83 -5.09
CA PHE A 564 4.12 -3.02 -6.31
C PHE A 564 3.72 -1.56 -6.07
N GLU A 565 3.12 -1.24 -4.91
CA GLU A 565 2.84 0.13 -4.47
C GLU A 565 3.68 0.54 -3.26
N GLY A 566 4.72 -0.23 -2.91
CA GLY A 566 5.69 0.05 -1.85
C GLY A 566 5.17 -0.09 -0.41
N LEU A 567 3.96 -0.62 -0.20
CA LEU A 567 3.25 -0.50 1.09
C LEU A 567 3.87 -1.30 2.26
N SER A 568 4.83 -2.19 1.98
CA SER A 568 5.65 -2.87 3.01
C SER A 568 6.79 -2.01 3.56
N TYR A 569 7.08 -0.85 2.97
CA TYR A 569 8.17 0.05 3.39
C TYR A 569 7.87 1.56 3.27
N ARG A 570 6.60 1.94 3.01
CA ARG A 570 6.13 3.33 3.11
C ARG A 570 4.80 3.44 3.83
N SER A 571 4.54 4.62 4.40
CA SER A 571 3.23 5.06 4.90
C SER A 571 3.14 6.59 4.74
N PRO A 572 1.94 7.19 4.59
CA PRO A 572 1.76 8.63 4.80
C PRO A 572 1.89 9.02 6.29
N ASN A 573 1.70 8.07 7.21
CA ASN A 573 1.78 8.29 8.66
C ASN A 573 3.21 8.02 9.17
N PRO A 574 3.59 8.55 10.35
CA PRO A 574 4.81 8.13 11.04
C PRO A 574 4.74 6.63 11.37
N PHE A 575 5.73 5.85 10.91
CA PHE A 575 5.68 4.38 10.92
C PHE A 575 7.03 3.73 11.23
N ILE A 576 7.02 2.46 11.60
CA ILE A 576 8.20 1.58 11.68
C ILE A 576 8.14 0.49 10.62
N ILE A 577 9.29 -0.09 10.25
CA ILE A 577 9.34 -1.34 9.48
C ILE A 577 9.72 -2.49 10.42
N LEU A 578 8.92 -3.55 10.40
CA LEU A 578 9.34 -4.87 10.86
C LEU A 578 9.81 -5.65 9.64
N ASP A 579 11.12 -5.87 9.52
CA ASP A 579 11.74 -6.57 8.39
C ASP A 579 12.11 -8.00 8.79
N LEU A 580 11.46 -8.96 8.14
CA LEU A 580 11.58 -10.39 8.43
C LEU A 580 12.72 -11.07 7.63
N PHE A 581 13.54 -10.34 6.87
CA PHE A 581 14.50 -10.94 5.92
C PHE A 581 15.50 -11.94 6.53
N ASN A 582 15.76 -11.85 7.85
CA ASN A 582 16.61 -12.76 8.62
C ASN A 582 15.91 -14.08 8.98
N LEU A 583 14.58 -14.09 9.11
CA LEU A 583 13.78 -15.30 9.31
C LEU A 583 13.63 -16.02 7.96
N ARG A 584 14.65 -16.80 7.59
CA ARG A 584 14.75 -17.46 6.27
C ARG A 584 15.17 -18.93 6.32
N SER A 585 15.01 -19.63 7.44
CA SER A 585 15.26 -21.07 7.47
C SER A 585 14.28 -21.83 6.57
N ILE A 586 14.79 -22.88 5.92
CA ILE A 586 14.05 -23.83 5.11
C ILE A 586 14.41 -25.22 5.64
N ASP A 587 13.41 -25.98 6.06
CA ASP A 587 13.52 -27.35 6.55
C ASP A 587 12.59 -28.23 5.72
N ILE A 588 13.07 -29.37 5.21
CA ILE A 588 12.36 -30.18 4.21
C ILE A 588 12.35 -31.65 4.63
N ASP A 589 11.15 -32.19 4.80
CA ASP A 589 10.88 -33.60 5.04
C ASP A 589 10.35 -34.26 3.76
N LEU A 590 11.26 -34.93 3.04
CA LEU A 590 10.94 -35.73 1.86
C LEU A 590 10.13 -37.00 2.18
N GLY A 591 10.06 -37.43 3.45
CA GLY A 591 9.26 -38.57 3.89
C GLY A 591 7.76 -38.26 3.95
N SER A 592 7.39 -37.00 4.20
CA SER A 592 5.99 -36.53 4.17
C SER A 592 5.62 -35.66 2.97
N ASP A 593 6.56 -35.41 2.05
CA ASP A 593 6.48 -34.38 0.99
C ASP A 593 6.10 -33.00 1.58
N THR A 594 6.73 -32.57 2.69
CA THR A 594 6.47 -31.26 3.30
C THR A 594 7.73 -30.45 3.60
N ALA A 595 7.57 -29.13 3.74
CA ALA A 595 8.64 -28.24 4.18
C ALA A 595 8.11 -27.14 5.11
N TRP A 596 8.92 -26.73 6.08
CA TRP A 596 8.74 -25.48 6.83
C TRP A 596 9.62 -24.39 6.21
N VAL A 597 9.02 -23.24 5.89
CA VAL A 597 9.68 -22.14 5.18
C VAL A 597 9.40 -20.84 5.91
N GLN A 598 10.42 -20.21 6.49
CA GLN A 598 10.26 -18.93 7.19
C GLN A 598 9.94 -17.77 6.24
N ALA A 599 9.20 -16.78 6.74
CA ALA A 599 8.53 -15.76 5.93
C ALA A 599 9.48 -14.81 5.16
N GLY A 600 10.74 -14.71 5.57
CA GLY A 600 11.82 -13.95 4.92
C GLY A 600 12.63 -14.75 3.89
N ALA A 601 12.37 -16.04 3.69
CA ALA A 601 13.00 -16.85 2.64
C ALA A 601 12.50 -16.45 1.24
N THR A 602 13.37 -16.48 0.24
CA THR A 602 13.02 -16.22 -1.15
C THR A 602 12.51 -17.47 -1.87
N LEU A 603 11.82 -17.28 -3.00
CA LEU A 603 11.44 -18.38 -3.89
C LEU A 603 12.69 -19.06 -4.46
N GLY A 604 13.74 -18.29 -4.78
CA GLY A 604 15.02 -18.84 -5.21
C GLY A 604 15.69 -19.71 -4.14
N GLU A 605 15.77 -19.24 -2.89
CA GLU A 605 16.27 -20.04 -1.76
C GLU A 605 15.46 -21.33 -1.57
N LEU A 606 14.13 -21.25 -1.65
CA LEU A 606 13.25 -22.43 -1.58
C LEU A 606 13.49 -23.43 -2.72
N TYR A 607 13.58 -22.96 -3.97
CA TYR A 607 13.78 -23.83 -5.13
C TYR A 607 15.18 -24.47 -5.13
N TYR A 608 16.21 -23.72 -4.72
CA TYR A 608 17.55 -24.25 -4.48
C TYR A 608 17.54 -25.35 -3.42
N SER A 609 16.92 -25.11 -2.26
CA SER A 609 16.85 -26.08 -1.17
C SER A 609 16.12 -27.37 -1.56
N ILE A 610 15.07 -27.29 -2.39
CA ILE A 610 14.38 -28.47 -2.93
C ILE A 610 15.28 -29.20 -3.94
N ALA A 611 15.81 -28.49 -4.93
CA ALA A 611 16.61 -29.08 -6.01
C ALA A 611 17.88 -29.77 -5.50
N LYS A 612 18.52 -29.22 -4.45
CA LYS A 612 19.71 -29.79 -3.83
C LYS A 612 19.48 -31.19 -3.22
N ILE A 613 18.23 -31.57 -2.93
CA ILE A 613 17.88 -32.87 -2.31
C ILE A 613 16.94 -33.73 -3.15
N SER A 614 16.32 -33.20 -4.22
CA SER A 614 15.47 -33.99 -5.13
C SER A 614 15.24 -33.31 -6.48
N ASN A 615 15.45 -34.07 -7.56
CA ASN A 615 15.11 -33.66 -8.93
C ASN A 615 13.64 -33.94 -9.31
N THR A 616 12.89 -34.67 -8.48
CA THR A 616 11.47 -35.05 -8.71
C THR A 616 10.50 -34.34 -7.77
N ARG A 617 10.97 -33.34 -7.01
CA ARG A 617 10.14 -32.48 -6.17
C ARG A 617 10.23 -31.03 -6.61
N ALA A 618 9.12 -30.32 -6.43
CA ALA A 618 8.96 -28.94 -6.81
C ALA A 618 7.96 -28.23 -5.89
N PHE A 619 7.78 -26.92 -6.09
CA PHE A 619 6.73 -26.15 -5.44
C PHE A 619 6.08 -25.15 -6.42
N PRO A 620 4.73 -25.07 -6.52
CA PRO A 620 4.03 -24.22 -7.50
C PRO A 620 3.98 -22.74 -7.09
N GLY A 621 5.14 -22.08 -7.05
CA GLY A 621 5.30 -20.63 -6.85
C GLY A 621 5.62 -19.85 -8.14
N GLY A 622 5.91 -18.56 -7.97
CA GLY A 622 6.32 -17.67 -9.08
C GLY A 622 7.76 -17.85 -9.54
N VAL A 623 8.09 -17.29 -10.71
CA VAL A 623 9.41 -17.44 -11.35
C VAL A 623 10.47 -16.44 -10.83
N CYS A 624 10.06 -15.33 -10.24
CA CYS A 624 10.99 -14.27 -9.80
C CYS A 624 11.71 -14.69 -8.52
N THR A 625 12.99 -15.08 -8.62
CA THR A 625 13.75 -15.71 -7.53
C THR A 625 13.83 -14.87 -6.26
N SER A 626 14.04 -13.55 -6.37
CA SER A 626 14.18 -12.62 -5.23
C SER A 626 12.84 -12.23 -4.57
N VAL A 627 11.69 -12.73 -5.05
CA VAL A 627 10.40 -12.61 -4.34
C VAL A 627 10.40 -13.55 -3.14
N ALA A 628 9.83 -13.12 -2.01
CA ALA A 628 9.87 -13.87 -0.76
C ALA A 628 8.49 -14.32 -0.26
N VAL A 629 8.48 -15.47 0.43
CA VAL A 629 7.28 -16.28 0.64
C VAL A 629 6.25 -15.62 1.56
N GLY A 630 6.68 -14.84 2.56
CA GLY A 630 5.79 -14.17 3.50
C GLY A 630 4.77 -13.26 2.81
N GLY A 631 5.23 -12.48 1.82
CA GLY A 631 4.35 -11.71 0.94
C GLY A 631 3.65 -12.60 -0.08
N HIS A 632 4.43 -13.34 -0.89
CA HIS A 632 3.96 -14.05 -2.08
C HIS A 632 2.85 -15.05 -1.79
N PHE A 633 3.03 -15.89 -0.76
CA PHE A 633 2.05 -16.91 -0.38
C PHE A 633 0.78 -16.27 0.17
N SER A 634 0.92 -15.21 0.98
CA SER A 634 -0.22 -14.61 1.67
C SER A 634 -1.27 -13.97 0.75
N GLY A 635 -0.91 -13.66 -0.50
CA GLY A 635 -1.80 -13.14 -1.55
C GLY A 635 -2.02 -14.10 -2.72
N GLY A 636 -1.83 -15.40 -2.53
CA GLY A 636 -2.15 -16.44 -3.50
C GLY A 636 -0.91 -17.15 -4.05
N GLY A 637 -0.02 -16.39 -4.70
CA GLY A 637 1.21 -16.89 -5.32
C GLY A 637 0.97 -17.81 -6.52
N TYR A 638 1.47 -17.44 -7.71
CA TYR A 638 1.28 -18.22 -8.94
C TYR A 638 2.56 -18.22 -9.78
N GLY A 639 2.70 -19.26 -10.60
CA GLY A 639 3.68 -19.36 -11.67
C GLY A 639 3.33 -20.49 -12.62
N ASN A 640 4.32 -21.01 -13.33
CA ASN A 640 4.11 -21.79 -14.56
C ASN A 640 3.42 -23.14 -14.35
N MET A 641 3.37 -23.67 -13.12
CA MET A 641 2.68 -24.94 -12.83
C MET A 641 1.21 -24.78 -12.39
N LEU A 642 0.63 -23.57 -12.44
CA LEU A 642 -0.73 -23.34 -11.89
C LEU A 642 -1.83 -24.19 -12.53
N ARG A 643 -1.68 -24.55 -13.81
CA ARG A 643 -2.67 -25.39 -14.52
C ARG A 643 -2.66 -26.85 -14.05
N LYS A 644 -1.53 -27.34 -13.53
CA LYS A 644 -1.40 -28.70 -12.96
C LYS A 644 -1.76 -28.73 -11.48
N PHE A 645 -1.22 -27.80 -10.70
CA PHE A 645 -1.23 -27.89 -9.23
C PHE A 645 -2.01 -26.79 -8.51
N GLY A 646 -2.37 -25.69 -9.17
CA GLY A 646 -2.99 -24.53 -8.53
C GLY A 646 -1.97 -23.49 -8.01
N LEU A 647 -2.37 -22.74 -7.00
CA LEU A 647 -1.59 -21.65 -6.39
C LEU A 647 -0.79 -22.13 -5.17
N THR A 648 0.18 -21.32 -4.71
CA THR A 648 0.93 -21.65 -3.47
C THR A 648 0.00 -21.87 -2.27
N VAL A 649 -1.08 -21.10 -2.16
CA VAL A 649 -2.10 -21.19 -1.09
C VAL A 649 -2.88 -22.51 -1.06
N ASP A 650 -2.91 -23.22 -2.17
CA ASP A 650 -3.58 -24.52 -2.31
C ASP A 650 -2.72 -25.67 -1.73
N HIS A 651 -1.43 -25.41 -1.45
CA HIS A 651 -0.46 -26.35 -0.89
C HIS A 651 0.04 -26.00 0.52
N ILE A 652 -0.41 -24.88 1.10
CA ILE A 652 -0.11 -24.53 2.50
C ILE A 652 -1.03 -25.35 3.42
N ILE A 653 -0.41 -26.11 4.34
CA ILE A 653 -1.08 -27.05 5.25
C ILE A 653 -1.07 -26.60 6.72
N ASP A 654 -0.10 -25.77 7.11
CA ASP A 654 0.01 -25.11 8.43
C ASP A 654 0.76 -23.77 8.28
N ALA A 655 0.79 -22.94 9.31
CA ALA A 655 1.58 -21.70 9.37
C ALA A 655 1.83 -21.30 10.83
N GLU A 656 3.03 -20.81 11.16
CA GLU A 656 3.28 -20.08 12.40
C GLU A 656 3.07 -18.58 12.15
N ILE A 657 2.28 -17.93 13.00
CA ILE A 657 2.01 -16.48 12.97
C ILE A 657 2.19 -15.85 14.36
N VAL A 658 2.22 -14.52 14.41
CA VAL A 658 2.03 -13.73 15.64
C VAL A 658 0.80 -12.83 15.48
N ASP A 659 -0.10 -12.90 16.45
CA ASP A 659 -1.36 -12.15 16.48
C ASP A 659 -1.19 -10.69 16.98
N VAL A 660 -2.30 -9.96 17.11
CA VAL A 660 -2.31 -8.56 17.60
C VAL A 660 -1.94 -8.44 19.08
N ASN A 661 -1.81 -9.55 19.81
CA ASN A 661 -1.48 -9.60 21.23
C ASN A 661 -0.08 -10.19 21.48
N GLY A 662 0.72 -10.37 20.44
CA GLY A 662 2.07 -10.94 20.55
C GLY A 662 2.08 -12.45 20.81
N VAL A 663 0.96 -13.16 20.63
CA VAL A 663 0.85 -14.61 20.84
C VAL A 663 1.24 -15.33 19.56
N ILE A 664 2.12 -16.33 19.68
CA ILE A 664 2.48 -17.21 18.57
C ILE A 664 1.39 -18.27 18.39
N LEU A 665 0.85 -18.39 17.18
CA LEU A 665 -0.22 -19.33 16.86
C LEU A 665 0.17 -20.20 15.66
N ASN A 666 -0.17 -21.49 15.72
CA ASN A 666 -0.16 -22.40 14.58
C ASN A 666 -1.58 -22.56 14.02
N ARG A 667 -1.80 -23.36 12.97
CA ARG A 667 -3.14 -23.59 12.40
C ARG A 667 -4.18 -23.97 13.44
N LYS A 668 -3.84 -24.90 14.35
CA LYS A 668 -4.75 -25.38 15.39
C LYS A 668 -5.14 -24.28 16.39
N THR A 669 -4.21 -23.41 16.78
CA THR A 669 -4.48 -22.35 17.77
C THR A 669 -4.98 -21.04 17.15
N MET A 670 -4.72 -20.76 15.88
CA MET A 670 -5.31 -19.62 15.15
C MET A 670 -6.73 -19.91 14.65
N GLY A 671 -7.05 -21.19 14.42
CA GLY A 671 -8.34 -21.66 13.89
C GLY A 671 -8.52 -21.47 12.39
N GLU A 672 -9.39 -22.29 11.79
CA GLU A 672 -9.57 -22.38 10.33
C GLU A 672 -10.00 -21.08 9.64
N ASP A 673 -10.63 -20.14 10.37
CA ASP A 673 -11.02 -18.83 9.82
C ASP A 673 -9.81 -17.93 9.54
N LEU A 674 -8.85 -17.84 10.49
CA LEU A 674 -7.62 -17.08 10.28
C LEU A 674 -6.67 -17.83 9.33
N PHE A 675 -6.57 -19.16 9.47
CA PHE A 675 -5.80 -19.99 8.54
C PHE A 675 -6.33 -19.97 7.10
N TRP A 676 -7.64 -19.76 6.90
CA TRP A 676 -8.20 -19.44 5.58
C TRP A 676 -7.81 -18.01 5.15
N ALA A 677 -8.01 -17.01 6.00
CA ALA A 677 -7.78 -15.60 5.65
C ALA A 677 -6.33 -15.29 5.26
N ILE A 678 -5.33 -15.87 5.93
CA ILE A 678 -3.91 -15.66 5.58
C ILE A 678 -3.51 -16.31 4.26
N ARG A 679 -4.24 -17.33 3.78
CA ARG A 679 -3.95 -18.07 2.54
C ARG A 679 -4.59 -17.42 1.31
N GLY A 680 -4.36 -16.12 1.13
CA GLY A 680 -4.77 -15.36 -0.06
C GLY A 680 -5.32 -13.97 0.23
N GLY A 681 -5.71 -13.67 1.48
CA GLY A 681 -6.30 -12.38 1.87
C GLY A 681 -5.28 -11.27 2.17
N GLY A 682 -3.97 -11.55 2.03
CA GLY A 682 -2.89 -10.66 2.44
C GLY A 682 -2.73 -10.65 3.96
N ALA A 683 -1.89 -11.54 4.49
CA ALA A 683 -1.75 -11.81 5.92
C ALA A 683 -1.41 -10.57 6.76
N ALA A 684 -0.71 -9.59 6.17
CA ALA A 684 -0.42 -8.29 6.78
C ALA A 684 -1.66 -7.43 7.12
N SER A 685 -2.88 -7.85 6.77
CA SER A 685 -4.13 -7.27 7.27
C SER A 685 -4.59 -7.87 8.61
N PHE A 686 -3.95 -8.95 9.09
CA PHE A 686 -4.45 -9.79 10.19
C PHE A 686 -3.38 -10.17 11.23
N CYS A 687 -2.14 -10.37 10.82
CA CYS A 687 -1.06 -10.92 11.65
C CYS A 687 0.33 -10.69 11.01
N VAL A 688 1.40 -11.02 11.74
CA VAL A 688 2.73 -11.26 11.15
C VAL A 688 2.90 -12.76 10.93
N VAL A 689 3.31 -13.21 9.74
CA VAL A 689 3.65 -14.62 9.51
C VAL A 689 5.13 -14.84 9.85
N LEU A 690 5.43 -15.89 10.63
CA LEU A 690 6.79 -16.33 10.94
C LEU A 690 7.25 -17.39 9.95
N ALA A 691 6.42 -18.41 9.68
CA ALA A 691 6.72 -19.51 8.78
C ALA A 691 5.45 -20.14 8.18
N TRP A 692 5.62 -20.78 7.03
CA TRP A 692 4.59 -21.59 6.37
C TRP A 692 5.00 -23.06 6.39
N LYS A 693 4.07 -23.97 6.68
CA LYS A 693 4.23 -25.39 6.33
C LYS A 693 3.55 -25.64 4.99
N ILE A 694 4.35 -26.02 3.99
CA ILE A 694 3.91 -26.33 2.63
C ILE A 694 3.99 -27.83 2.37
N ARG A 695 3.16 -28.30 1.43
CA ARG A 695 3.32 -29.58 0.74
C ARG A 695 4.08 -29.36 -0.57
N LEU A 696 5.04 -30.23 -0.86
CA LEU A 696 5.74 -30.27 -2.13
C LEU A 696 4.91 -31.04 -3.17
N VAL A 697 5.16 -30.76 -4.46
CA VAL A 697 4.53 -31.48 -5.56
C VAL A 697 5.56 -32.34 -6.30
N GLN A 698 5.12 -33.47 -6.84
CA GLN A 698 5.97 -34.37 -7.61
C GLN A 698 5.98 -33.92 -9.08
N VAL A 699 7.17 -33.91 -9.69
CA VAL A 699 7.40 -33.55 -11.09
C VAL A 699 8.27 -34.61 -11.77
N PRO A 700 8.17 -34.78 -13.11
CA PRO A 700 9.13 -35.58 -13.85
C PRO A 700 10.56 -35.04 -13.69
N GLU A 701 11.56 -35.92 -13.72
CA GLU A 701 12.98 -35.55 -13.69
C GLU A 701 13.37 -34.60 -14.83
N ILE A 702 12.71 -34.76 -15.99
CA ILE A 702 12.92 -33.95 -17.18
C ILE A 702 11.57 -33.35 -17.63
N VAL A 703 11.56 -32.03 -17.71
CA VAL A 703 10.48 -31.18 -18.25
C VAL A 703 10.97 -30.52 -19.54
N THR A 704 10.05 -29.97 -20.33
CA THR A 704 10.39 -29.27 -21.58
C THR A 704 9.99 -27.80 -21.49
N THR A 705 10.87 -26.88 -21.87
CA THR A 705 10.54 -25.48 -22.16
C THR A 705 10.64 -25.17 -23.65
N PHE A 706 9.98 -24.10 -24.10
CA PHE A 706 10.15 -23.55 -25.45
C PHE A 706 9.85 -22.05 -25.46
N VAL A 707 10.36 -21.34 -26.46
CA VAL A 707 10.02 -19.93 -26.72
C VAL A 707 9.83 -19.72 -28.23
N VAL A 708 8.61 -19.46 -28.66
CA VAL A 708 8.30 -19.10 -30.06
C VAL A 708 7.94 -17.63 -30.14
N GLY A 709 8.76 -16.82 -30.81
CA GLY A 709 8.50 -15.39 -31.04
C GLY A 709 7.95 -15.14 -32.45
N LYS A 710 6.93 -14.28 -32.57
CA LYS A 710 6.35 -13.82 -33.84
C LYS A 710 6.01 -12.34 -33.80
N THR A 711 6.30 -11.60 -34.87
CA THR A 711 5.75 -10.24 -35.05
C THR A 711 4.28 -10.28 -35.54
N LEU A 712 3.64 -9.13 -35.66
CA LEU A 712 2.28 -9.04 -36.24
C LEU A 712 2.28 -9.46 -37.72
N GLU A 713 3.30 -9.05 -38.48
CA GLU A 713 3.45 -9.35 -39.91
C GLU A 713 3.74 -10.83 -40.15
N GLU A 714 4.42 -11.50 -39.21
CA GLU A 714 4.58 -12.96 -39.20
C GLU A 714 3.32 -13.72 -38.71
N GLY A 715 2.19 -13.04 -38.51
CA GLY A 715 0.91 -13.63 -38.11
C GLY A 715 0.74 -13.85 -36.60
N GLY A 716 1.61 -13.31 -35.75
CA GLY A 716 1.58 -13.51 -34.29
C GLY A 716 0.25 -13.15 -33.62
N GLY A 717 -0.48 -12.17 -34.17
CA GLY A 717 -1.84 -11.83 -33.71
C GLY A 717 -2.87 -12.94 -33.92
N GLY A 718 -2.79 -13.69 -35.03
CA GLY A 718 -3.65 -14.85 -35.29
C GLY A 718 -3.29 -16.08 -34.44
N ILE A 719 -2.01 -16.23 -34.10
CA ILE A 719 -1.56 -17.26 -33.16
C ILE A 719 -2.05 -16.93 -31.75
N PHE A 720 -2.07 -15.65 -31.35
CA PHE A 720 -2.69 -15.22 -30.09
C PHE A 720 -4.21 -15.46 -30.09
N ASP A 721 -4.89 -15.22 -31.21
CA ASP A 721 -6.33 -15.46 -31.33
C ASP A 721 -6.68 -16.94 -31.12
N GLN A 722 -5.96 -17.88 -31.75
CA GLN A 722 -6.13 -19.30 -31.41
C GLN A 722 -5.73 -19.61 -29.95
N TRP A 723 -4.65 -19.02 -29.45
CA TRP A 723 -4.18 -19.23 -28.07
C TRP A 723 -5.25 -18.91 -27.03
N GLN A 724 -5.98 -17.79 -27.14
CA GLN A 724 -7.01 -17.43 -26.16
C GLN A 724 -8.15 -18.45 -26.10
N HIS A 725 -8.49 -19.06 -27.23
CA HIS A 725 -9.51 -20.09 -27.34
C HIS A 725 -9.05 -21.45 -26.77
N VAL A 726 -7.78 -21.84 -26.93
CA VAL A 726 -7.31 -23.21 -26.57
C VAL A 726 -6.54 -23.29 -25.25
N ALA A 727 -5.73 -22.28 -24.90
CA ALA A 727 -4.69 -22.40 -23.86
C ALA A 727 -5.22 -22.71 -22.45
N HIS A 728 -6.48 -22.37 -22.17
CA HIS A 728 -7.14 -22.69 -20.90
C HIS A 728 -7.62 -24.16 -20.82
N ASN A 729 -7.78 -24.85 -21.96
CA ASN A 729 -8.27 -26.23 -22.07
C ASN A 729 -7.22 -27.27 -22.51
N LEU A 730 -6.00 -26.84 -22.93
CA LEU A 730 -4.88 -27.74 -23.20
C LEU A 730 -4.56 -28.67 -22.00
N ASP A 731 -3.83 -29.76 -22.23
CA ASP A 731 -3.44 -30.69 -21.16
C ASP A 731 -2.90 -29.97 -19.90
N PRO A 732 -3.32 -30.34 -18.67
CA PRO A 732 -2.92 -29.63 -17.45
C PRO A 732 -1.41 -29.58 -17.16
N ASN A 733 -0.60 -30.47 -17.76
CA ASN A 733 0.87 -30.45 -17.68
C ASN A 733 1.50 -29.33 -18.52
N LEU A 734 0.75 -28.75 -19.47
CA LEU A 734 1.22 -27.69 -20.37
C LEU A 734 0.76 -26.30 -19.88
N PHE A 735 1.70 -25.37 -19.80
CA PHE A 735 1.47 -23.96 -19.57
C PHE A 735 2.15 -23.15 -20.68
N ILE A 736 1.38 -22.29 -21.36
CA ILE A 736 1.89 -21.39 -22.40
C ILE A 736 1.53 -19.96 -22.01
N ARG A 737 2.48 -19.20 -21.47
CA ARG A 737 2.34 -17.74 -21.31
C ARG A 737 2.45 -17.09 -22.68
N THR A 738 1.79 -15.95 -22.88
CA THR A 738 2.17 -15.01 -23.94
C THR A 738 2.73 -13.72 -23.37
N GLU A 739 3.67 -13.13 -24.09
CA GLU A 739 4.26 -11.83 -23.78
C GLU A 739 4.21 -10.97 -25.03
N ALA A 740 3.48 -9.85 -24.98
CA ALA A 740 3.38 -8.88 -26.07
C ALA A 740 4.21 -7.64 -25.71
N ILE A 741 5.19 -7.33 -26.55
CA ILE A 741 6.21 -6.30 -26.30
C ILE A 741 6.42 -5.48 -27.59
N TYR A 742 6.43 -4.16 -27.47
CA TYR A 742 6.85 -3.27 -28.55
C TYR A 742 8.30 -3.56 -28.95
N ASN A 743 8.53 -3.87 -30.23
CA ASN A 743 9.86 -4.16 -30.77
C ASN A 743 10.26 -3.08 -31.79
N ARG A 744 11.38 -2.41 -31.51
CA ARG A 744 12.02 -1.47 -32.44
C ARG A 744 13.07 -2.23 -33.25
N SER A 745 12.71 -2.61 -34.47
CA SER A 745 13.67 -3.26 -35.38
C SER A 745 14.87 -2.34 -35.65
N HIS A 746 16.07 -2.87 -35.43
CA HIS A 746 17.35 -2.27 -35.84
C HIS A 746 17.92 -2.94 -37.10
N LYS A 747 17.16 -3.84 -37.77
CA LYS A 747 17.62 -4.66 -38.90
C LYS A 747 17.02 -4.26 -40.26
N SER A 748 16.56 -3.02 -40.39
CA SER A 748 16.09 -2.44 -41.65
C SER A 748 16.30 -0.93 -41.64
N GLU A 749 16.55 -0.35 -42.82
CA GLU A 749 16.50 1.10 -43.01
C GLU A 749 15.06 1.65 -42.94
N SER A 750 14.05 0.77 -42.98
CA SER A 750 12.68 1.13 -42.61
C SER A 750 12.54 1.24 -41.08
N THR A 751 12.03 2.37 -40.61
CA THR A 751 11.77 2.66 -39.18
C THR A 751 10.49 1.98 -38.66
N ASN A 752 10.15 0.81 -39.22
CA ASN A 752 8.89 0.13 -39.00
C ASN A 752 8.75 -0.36 -37.54
N LYS A 753 7.86 0.32 -36.82
CA LYS A 753 7.39 -0.05 -35.48
C LYS A 753 6.51 -1.30 -35.56
N THR A 754 6.81 -2.33 -34.78
CA THR A 754 5.95 -3.53 -34.70
C THR A 754 5.84 -4.06 -33.27
N LEU A 755 4.91 -4.98 -33.05
CA LEU A 755 4.69 -5.70 -31.80
C LEU A 755 5.19 -7.14 -31.96
N GLN A 756 6.06 -7.58 -31.06
CA GLN A 756 6.44 -8.98 -30.96
C GLN A 756 5.56 -9.66 -29.90
N ILE A 757 4.90 -10.75 -30.29
CA ILE A 757 4.15 -11.64 -29.41
C ILE A 757 4.96 -12.93 -29.28
N SER A 758 5.36 -13.25 -28.04
CA SER A 758 6.19 -14.43 -27.74
C SER A 758 5.41 -15.43 -26.87
N PHE A 759 5.46 -16.70 -27.23
CA PHE A 759 4.77 -17.81 -26.58
C PHE A 759 5.80 -18.65 -25.81
N LEU A 760 5.75 -18.58 -24.47
CA LEU A 760 6.73 -19.20 -23.58
C LEU A 760 6.11 -20.44 -22.91
N GLY A 761 6.65 -21.61 -23.20
CA GLY A 761 6.14 -22.90 -22.73
C GLY A 761 6.86 -23.47 -21.51
N LEU A 762 6.09 -24.11 -20.64
CA LEU A 762 6.56 -25.16 -19.73
C LEU A 762 5.65 -26.38 -19.88
N TYR A 763 6.23 -27.55 -20.10
CA TYR A 763 5.54 -28.83 -20.15
C TYR A 763 6.16 -29.80 -19.15
N LEU A 764 5.33 -30.36 -18.26
CA LEU A 764 5.75 -31.39 -17.30
C LEU A 764 5.81 -32.77 -18.00
N GLY A 765 6.77 -32.92 -18.91
CA GLY A 765 7.01 -34.11 -19.72
C GLY A 765 8.06 -33.86 -20.82
N ARG A 766 8.20 -34.82 -21.75
CA ARG A 766 9.20 -34.81 -22.84
C ARG A 766 8.75 -34.00 -24.07
N SER A 767 9.72 -33.55 -24.85
CA SER A 767 9.53 -32.76 -26.07
C SER A 767 8.71 -33.49 -27.14
N LYS A 768 8.91 -34.81 -27.29
CA LYS A 768 8.16 -35.66 -28.22
C LYS A 768 6.64 -35.55 -28.00
N ASP A 769 6.21 -35.69 -26.75
CA ASP A 769 4.80 -35.76 -26.39
C ASP A 769 4.17 -34.35 -26.43
N LEU A 770 4.95 -33.33 -26.05
CA LEU A 770 4.60 -31.92 -26.22
C LEU A 770 4.30 -31.55 -27.68
N ILE A 771 5.17 -31.92 -28.61
CA ILE A 771 5.01 -31.58 -30.03
C ILE A 771 3.74 -32.25 -30.58
N GLN A 772 3.47 -33.51 -30.23
CA GLN A 772 2.23 -34.19 -30.62
C GLN A 772 0.98 -33.48 -30.07
N LEU A 773 1.01 -33.06 -28.79
CA LEU A 773 -0.10 -32.33 -28.18
C LEU A 773 -0.33 -30.96 -28.85
N VAL A 774 0.73 -30.19 -29.08
CA VAL A 774 0.65 -28.85 -29.69
C VAL A 774 0.23 -28.93 -31.15
N SER A 775 0.77 -29.87 -31.93
CA SER A 775 0.35 -30.07 -33.33
C SER A 775 -1.12 -30.50 -33.47
N LYS A 776 -1.70 -31.12 -32.44
CA LYS A 776 -3.12 -31.50 -32.40
C LYS A 776 -4.02 -30.36 -31.92
N ASP A 777 -3.70 -29.75 -30.78
CA ASP A 777 -4.61 -28.87 -30.04
C ASP A 777 -4.27 -27.37 -30.12
N PHE A 778 -3.09 -26.99 -30.66
CA PHE A 778 -2.70 -25.59 -30.92
C PHE A 778 -1.79 -25.44 -32.17
N PRO A 779 -2.23 -25.91 -33.36
CA PRO A 779 -1.35 -26.06 -34.53
C PRO A 779 -0.76 -24.76 -35.09
N LEU A 780 -1.43 -23.60 -34.95
CA LEU A 780 -0.91 -22.33 -35.50
C LEU A 780 0.37 -21.84 -34.80
N LEU A 781 0.70 -22.37 -33.62
CA LEU A 781 1.98 -22.10 -32.97
C LEU A 781 3.18 -22.62 -33.78
N GLY A 782 2.99 -23.66 -34.60
CA GLY A 782 4.03 -24.19 -35.49
C GLY A 782 5.25 -24.78 -34.78
N LEU A 783 5.11 -25.16 -33.50
CA LEU A 783 6.19 -25.60 -32.61
C LEU A 783 6.98 -26.79 -33.19
N LYS A 784 8.30 -26.65 -33.26
CA LYS A 784 9.25 -27.64 -33.75
C LYS A 784 10.04 -28.28 -32.61
N LYS A 785 10.75 -29.35 -32.92
CA LYS A 785 11.71 -29.97 -32.00
C LYS A 785 12.84 -29.02 -31.61
N ASP A 786 13.32 -28.22 -32.56
CA ASP A 786 14.47 -27.33 -32.36
C ASP A 786 14.12 -26.09 -31.50
N ASP A 787 12.82 -25.81 -31.32
CA ASP A 787 12.32 -24.77 -30.39
C ASP A 787 12.27 -25.29 -28.93
N CYS A 788 12.42 -26.60 -28.71
CA CYS A 788 12.20 -27.28 -27.43
C CYS A 788 13.52 -27.58 -26.71
N SER A 789 13.59 -27.25 -25.42
CA SER A 789 14.71 -27.59 -24.54
C SER A 789 14.26 -28.51 -23.40
N GLU A 790 14.85 -29.70 -23.28
CA GLU A 790 14.63 -30.62 -22.16
C GLU A 790 15.63 -30.36 -21.03
N MET A 791 15.14 -30.26 -19.80
CA MET A 791 15.91 -29.88 -18.59
C MET A 791 15.18 -30.29 -17.31
N SER A 792 15.79 -30.13 -16.14
CA SER A 792 15.10 -30.31 -14.85
C SER A 792 14.10 -29.18 -14.56
N TRP A 793 13.18 -29.40 -13.60
CA TRP A 793 12.24 -28.35 -13.18
C TRP A 793 12.93 -27.07 -12.65
N VAL A 794 14.05 -27.21 -11.93
CA VAL A 794 14.76 -26.04 -11.37
C VAL A 794 15.43 -25.22 -12.48
N GLU A 795 16.08 -25.87 -13.45
CA GLU A 795 16.63 -25.23 -14.64
C GLU A 795 15.53 -24.57 -15.48
N SER A 796 14.35 -25.18 -15.58
CA SER A 796 13.19 -24.56 -16.24
C SER A 796 12.77 -23.24 -15.58
N THR A 797 13.01 -23.08 -14.27
CA THR A 797 12.71 -21.83 -13.55
C THR A 797 13.80 -20.78 -13.77
N ILE A 798 15.08 -21.19 -13.85
CA ILE A 798 16.23 -20.35 -14.24
C ILE A 798 15.99 -19.80 -15.66
N ASN A 799 15.67 -20.67 -16.61
CA ASN A 799 15.33 -20.35 -17.99
C ASN A 799 14.21 -19.30 -18.08
N TYR A 800 13.09 -19.55 -17.40
CA TYR A 800 11.89 -18.72 -17.51
C TYR A 800 12.00 -17.35 -16.81
N TYR A 801 12.99 -17.15 -15.95
CA TYR A 801 13.30 -15.84 -15.37
C TYR A 801 14.38 -15.06 -16.15
N GLY A 802 14.95 -15.66 -17.21
CA GLY A 802 16.00 -15.04 -18.03
C GLY A 802 17.37 -15.05 -17.37
N LEU A 803 17.62 -15.99 -16.44
CA LEU A 803 18.94 -16.21 -15.85
C LEU A 803 19.85 -16.99 -16.83
N PRO A 804 21.18 -16.84 -16.76
CA PRO A 804 22.10 -17.59 -17.63
C PRO A 804 21.97 -19.12 -17.44
N MET A 805 21.68 -19.85 -18.51
CA MET A 805 21.39 -21.30 -18.43
C MET A 805 22.53 -22.13 -17.84
N ASN A 806 23.79 -21.76 -18.14
CA ASN A 806 24.97 -22.49 -17.68
C ASN A 806 25.50 -21.96 -16.32
N SER A 807 24.63 -21.33 -15.51
CA SER A 807 24.98 -20.88 -14.16
C SER A 807 24.71 -21.97 -13.12
N SER A 808 25.55 -22.03 -12.08
CA SER A 808 25.34 -22.95 -10.96
C SER A 808 24.05 -22.59 -10.20
N LEU A 809 23.39 -23.59 -9.59
CA LEU A 809 22.11 -23.42 -8.89
C LEU A 809 22.15 -22.33 -7.81
N GLU A 810 23.34 -22.05 -7.26
CA GLU A 810 23.64 -20.93 -6.35
C GLU A 810 23.15 -19.56 -6.87
N ILE A 811 22.93 -19.36 -8.18
CA ILE A 811 22.32 -18.13 -8.72
C ILE A 811 20.92 -17.86 -8.14
N LEU A 812 20.21 -18.92 -7.73
CA LEU A 812 18.91 -18.82 -7.06
C LEU A 812 19.01 -18.23 -5.64
N LEU A 813 20.21 -18.25 -5.04
CA LEU A 813 20.47 -17.64 -3.74
C LEU A 813 20.72 -16.13 -3.84
N ASP A 814 20.89 -15.57 -5.04
CA ASP A 814 20.99 -14.14 -5.20
C ASP A 814 19.66 -13.46 -4.83
N ARG A 815 19.77 -12.48 -3.93
CA ARG A 815 18.66 -11.65 -3.46
C ARG A 815 18.55 -10.34 -4.23
N ALA A 816 19.44 -10.04 -5.18
CA ALA A 816 19.27 -8.96 -6.15
C ALA A 816 18.24 -9.33 -7.24
N PRO A 817 17.62 -8.35 -7.93
CA PRO A 817 16.89 -8.59 -9.16
C PRO A 817 17.86 -8.58 -10.36
N PRO A 818 17.79 -9.56 -11.29
CA PRO A 818 18.58 -9.54 -12.52
C PRO A 818 18.35 -8.26 -13.33
N GLY A 819 19.43 -7.68 -13.86
CA GLY A 819 19.37 -6.41 -14.60
C GLY A 819 19.28 -5.14 -13.75
N GLY A 820 19.23 -5.27 -12.42
CA GLY A 820 19.21 -4.17 -11.45
C GLY A 820 17.80 -3.72 -11.03
N LEU A 821 17.75 -2.69 -10.18
CA LEU A 821 16.48 -2.11 -9.72
C LEU A 821 15.84 -1.20 -10.78
N THR A 822 14.51 -1.22 -10.85
CA THR A 822 13.68 -0.46 -11.80
C THR A 822 12.67 0.44 -11.09
N TYR A 823 12.17 1.42 -11.83
CA TYR A 823 10.94 2.13 -11.51
C TYR A 823 9.80 1.42 -12.24
N ASP A 824 8.73 1.05 -11.54
CA ASP A 824 7.69 0.18 -12.11
C ASP A 824 6.27 0.66 -11.82
N LYS A 825 5.37 0.46 -12.79
CA LYS A 825 3.92 0.43 -12.58
C LYS A 825 3.37 -0.87 -13.17
N HIS A 826 2.43 -1.46 -12.44
CA HIS A 826 1.76 -2.69 -12.82
C HIS A 826 0.25 -2.56 -12.61
N LYS A 827 -0.54 -3.30 -13.41
CA LYS A 827 -1.97 -3.55 -13.20
C LYS A 827 -2.30 -4.99 -13.60
N SER A 828 -3.50 -5.46 -13.30
CA SER A 828 -3.96 -6.81 -13.66
C SER A 828 -5.43 -6.85 -14.01
N ASP A 829 -5.80 -7.72 -14.95
CA ASP A 829 -7.19 -8.09 -15.26
C ASP A 829 -7.34 -9.59 -15.42
N TYR A 830 -8.56 -10.08 -15.23
CA TYR A 830 -9.00 -11.42 -15.63
C TYR A 830 -9.92 -11.35 -16.85
N VAL A 831 -9.74 -12.28 -17.79
CA VAL A 831 -10.58 -12.43 -18.98
C VAL A 831 -11.38 -13.73 -18.90
N LYS A 832 -12.67 -13.66 -19.23
CA LYS A 832 -13.66 -14.75 -19.07
C LYS A 832 -14.29 -15.21 -20.38
N GLU A 833 -14.29 -14.34 -21.38
CA GLU A 833 -14.77 -14.57 -22.74
C GLU A 833 -13.63 -14.16 -23.70
N PRO A 834 -13.41 -14.85 -24.82
CA PRO A 834 -12.36 -14.48 -25.78
C PRO A 834 -12.55 -13.06 -26.30
N ILE A 835 -11.46 -12.30 -26.41
CA ILE A 835 -11.47 -10.93 -26.91
C ILE A 835 -11.76 -11.00 -28.42
N PRO A 836 -12.80 -10.34 -28.96
CA PRO A 836 -13.08 -10.38 -30.39
C PRO A 836 -11.88 -9.89 -31.20
N LYS A 837 -11.60 -10.50 -32.36
CA LYS A 837 -10.41 -10.17 -33.17
C LYS A 837 -10.22 -8.66 -33.42
N VAL A 838 -11.28 -7.92 -33.76
CA VAL A 838 -11.23 -6.46 -33.94
C VAL A 838 -10.82 -5.69 -32.67
N GLY A 839 -11.07 -6.25 -31.48
CA GLY A 839 -10.57 -5.74 -30.21
C GLY A 839 -9.10 -6.09 -29.95
N LEU A 840 -8.62 -7.25 -30.42
CA LEU A 840 -7.20 -7.62 -30.40
C LEU A 840 -6.38 -6.78 -31.37
N ASP A 841 -6.83 -6.63 -32.62
CA ASP A 841 -6.14 -5.81 -33.64
C ASP A 841 -5.91 -4.38 -33.11
N LYS A 842 -6.95 -3.78 -32.50
CA LYS A 842 -6.88 -2.47 -31.82
C LYS A 842 -6.05 -2.47 -30.53
N LEU A 843 -5.97 -3.58 -29.80
CA LEU A 843 -5.06 -3.71 -28.65
C LEU A 843 -3.60 -3.66 -29.13
N TRP A 844 -3.28 -4.33 -30.23
CA TRP A 844 -1.93 -4.34 -30.80
C TRP A 844 -1.54 -2.96 -31.32
N GLU A 845 -2.42 -2.28 -32.07
CA GLU A 845 -2.28 -0.86 -32.44
C GLU A 845 -1.98 0.00 -31.20
N LYS A 846 -2.76 -0.13 -30.12
CA LYS A 846 -2.63 0.73 -28.94
C LYS A 846 -1.35 0.46 -28.13
N ILE A 847 -0.82 -0.77 -28.11
CA ILE A 847 0.49 -1.05 -27.48
C ILE A 847 1.63 -0.43 -28.31
N VAL A 848 1.55 -0.49 -29.65
CA VAL A 848 2.54 0.15 -30.55
C VAL A 848 2.48 1.68 -30.43
N GLU A 849 1.30 2.26 -30.22
CA GLU A 849 1.11 3.70 -29.99
C GLU A 849 1.79 4.16 -28.68
N VAL A 850 1.60 3.45 -27.57
CA VAL A 850 2.15 3.87 -26.26
C VAL A 850 3.63 3.53 -26.07
N GLU A 851 4.20 2.60 -26.86
CA GLU A 851 5.59 2.12 -26.90
C GLU A 851 6.15 1.46 -25.61
N HIS A 852 5.83 1.99 -24.43
CA HIS A 852 6.54 1.75 -23.17
C HIS A 852 5.83 0.74 -22.26
N LEU A 853 5.12 -0.23 -22.84
CA LEU A 853 4.31 -1.23 -22.15
C LEU A 853 4.60 -2.65 -22.65
N LYS A 854 4.69 -3.60 -21.71
CA LYS A 854 4.61 -5.04 -21.96
C LYS A 854 3.30 -5.59 -21.37
N LEU A 855 2.64 -6.47 -22.12
CA LEU A 855 1.61 -7.36 -21.55
C LEU A 855 2.22 -8.73 -21.26
N GLN A 856 1.85 -9.31 -20.12
CA GLN A 856 2.21 -10.67 -19.73
C GLN A 856 0.93 -11.45 -19.40
N ILE A 857 0.55 -12.40 -20.26
CA ILE A 857 -0.77 -13.03 -20.25
C ILE A 857 -0.62 -14.52 -19.93
N ASN A 858 -1.33 -14.99 -18.91
CA ASN A 858 -1.08 -16.29 -18.28
C ASN A 858 -2.37 -17.13 -18.27
N PRO A 859 -2.36 -18.35 -18.86
CA PRO A 859 -3.56 -19.18 -19.00
C PRO A 859 -4.02 -19.78 -17.67
N TYR A 860 -5.33 -19.86 -17.50
CA TYR A 860 -6.01 -20.48 -16.35
C TYR A 860 -6.59 -21.83 -16.82
N GLY A 861 -7.79 -22.21 -16.35
CA GLY A 861 -8.31 -23.57 -16.54
C GLY A 861 -7.49 -24.63 -15.81
N GLY A 862 -7.58 -25.89 -16.28
CA GLY A 862 -6.97 -27.03 -15.59
C GLY A 862 -7.37 -27.08 -14.11
N LYS A 863 -6.39 -27.22 -13.21
CA LYS A 863 -6.59 -27.26 -11.76
C LYS A 863 -7.26 -25.99 -11.20
N MET A 864 -7.04 -24.83 -11.81
CA MET A 864 -7.69 -23.57 -11.39
C MET A 864 -9.21 -23.57 -11.62
N SER A 865 -9.74 -24.44 -12.49
CA SER A 865 -11.19 -24.62 -12.67
C SER A 865 -11.81 -25.72 -11.80
N GLN A 866 -10.99 -26.50 -11.09
CA GLN A 866 -11.44 -27.56 -10.17
C GLN A 866 -11.60 -27.07 -8.72
N ILE A 867 -10.86 -26.02 -8.33
CA ILE A 867 -10.85 -25.48 -6.97
C ILE A 867 -12.00 -24.47 -6.82
N SER A 868 -12.78 -24.57 -5.74
CA SER A 868 -13.87 -23.62 -5.44
C SER A 868 -13.35 -22.20 -5.25
N GLU A 869 -14.10 -21.19 -5.72
CA GLU A 869 -13.81 -19.77 -5.46
C GLU A 869 -13.73 -19.46 -3.95
N THR A 870 -14.38 -20.25 -3.09
CA THR A 870 -14.43 -20.05 -1.64
C THR A 870 -13.38 -20.85 -0.85
N ALA A 871 -12.64 -21.77 -1.48
CA ALA A 871 -11.66 -22.64 -0.81
C ALA A 871 -10.52 -21.87 -0.14
N THR A 872 -10.20 -20.70 -0.72
CA THR A 872 -9.22 -19.70 -0.26
C THR A 872 -9.83 -18.32 -0.47
N PRO A 873 -9.34 -17.26 0.19
CA PRO A 873 -9.72 -15.87 -0.12
C PRO A 873 -9.56 -15.48 -1.59
N PHE A 874 -8.54 -16.00 -2.28
CA PHE A 874 -8.35 -15.84 -3.73
C PHE A 874 -9.52 -16.50 -4.49
N PRO A 875 -10.33 -15.74 -5.24
CA PRO A 875 -11.58 -16.26 -5.80
C PRO A 875 -11.54 -16.55 -7.31
N HIS A 876 -10.47 -16.18 -8.02
CA HIS A 876 -10.41 -16.20 -9.49
C HIS A 876 -10.17 -17.62 -10.04
N ARG A 877 -11.17 -18.49 -9.89
CA ARG A 877 -11.09 -19.92 -10.24
C ARG A 877 -11.81 -20.20 -11.56
N LYS A 878 -12.74 -21.16 -11.59
CA LYS A 878 -13.54 -21.56 -12.76
C LYS A 878 -14.16 -20.36 -13.49
N GLY A 879 -14.14 -20.39 -14.82
CA GLY A 879 -14.72 -19.33 -15.67
C GLY A 879 -13.76 -18.18 -16.00
N ASN A 880 -12.52 -18.20 -15.50
CA ASN A 880 -11.45 -17.33 -15.99
C ASN A 880 -10.59 -18.10 -17.01
N LEU A 881 -10.43 -17.55 -18.21
CA LEU A 881 -9.64 -18.14 -19.30
C LEU A 881 -8.14 -17.85 -19.08
N PHE A 882 -7.83 -16.60 -18.75
CA PHE A 882 -6.47 -16.14 -18.49
C PHE A 882 -6.46 -14.85 -17.66
N LYS A 883 -5.28 -14.53 -17.10
CA LYS A 883 -5.00 -13.28 -16.39
C LYS A 883 -3.96 -12.46 -17.16
N ILE A 884 -4.28 -11.20 -17.44
CA ILE A 884 -3.37 -10.20 -18.01
C ILE A 884 -2.63 -9.49 -16.87
N GLN A 885 -1.34 -9.25 -17.06
CA GLN A 885 -0.59 -8.22 -16.34
C GLN A 885 -0.17 -7.14 -17.33
N TYR A 886 -0.45 -5.90 -16.99
CA TYR A 886 0.05 -4.70 -17.66
C TYR A 886 1.31 -4.28 -16.90
N LEU A 887 2.46 -4.12 -17.57
CA LEU A 887 3.69 -3.67 -16.91
C LEU A 887 4.52 -2.68 -17.74
N SER A 888 4.90 -1.59 -17.08
CA SER A 888 5.84 -0.58 -17.59
C SER A 888 6.98 -0.43 -16.58
N SER A 889 8.21 -0.57 -17.06
CA SER A 889 9.45 -0.58 -16.26
C SER A 889 10.49 0.36 -16.87
N TRP A 890 11.07 1.25 -16.08
CA TRP A 890 12.06 2.24 -16.54
C TRP A 890 13.26 2.39 -15.58
N LYS A 891 14.37 2.95 -16.08
CA LYS A 891 15.61 3.16 -15.31
C LYS A 891 15.90 4.62 -14.94
N HIS A 892 15.42 5.59 -15.72
CA HIS A 892 15.75 7.01 -15.53
C HIS A 892 14.65 7.77 -14.79
N ASN A 893 15.00 8.38 -13.66
CA ASN A 893 14.05 9.13 -12.83
C ASN A 893 13.89 10.57 -13.30
N SER A 894 12.91 10.82 -14.16
CA SER A 894 12.34 12.17 -14.33
C SER A 894 10.84 12.14 -14.07
N ARG A 895 10.28 13.30 -13.67
CA ARG A 895 8.84 13.47 -13.45
C ARG A 895 8.04 13.17 -14.73
N GLU A 896 8.59 13.54 -15.88
CA GLU A 896 7.99 13.35 -17.20
C GLU A 896 8.01 11.88 -17.65
N ILE A 897 9.16 11.20 -17.56
CA ILE A 897 9.29 9.77 -17.89
C ILE A 897 8.36 8.96 -17.00
N THR A 898 8.37 9.23 -15.68
CA THR A 898 7.48 8.60 -14.71
C THR A 898 6.01 8.81 -15.07
N ARG A 899 5.60 10.04 -15.46
CA ARG A 899 4.23 10.30 -15.91
C ARG A 899 3.89 9.53 -17.20
N ARG A 900 4.79 9.50 -18.18
CA ARG A 900 4.59 8.82 -19.47
C ARG A 900 4.40 7.32 -19.30
N TYR A 901 5.23 6.65 -18.50
CA TYR A 901 5.15 5.20 -18.30
C TYR A 901 3.92 4.80 -17.47
N ILE A 902 3.56 5.59 -16.44
CA ILE A 902 2.33 5.37 -15.69
C ILE A 902 1.10 5.58 -16.58
N GLU A 903 1.07 6.64 -17.41
CA GLU A 903 -0.09 6.89 -18.26
C GLU A 903 -0.22 5.86 -19.39
N ALA A 904 0.88 5.39 -19.99
CA ALA A 904 0.88 4.27 -20.93
C ALA A 904 0.24 3.01 -20.33
N THR A 905 0.55 2.69 -19.06
CA THR A 905 -0.11 1.59 -18.33
C THR A 905 -1.60 1.87 -18.09
N ASN A 906 -1.93 3.09 -17.65
CA ASN A 906 -3.32 3.49 -17.38
C ASN A 906 -4.19 3.48 -18.64
N GLU A 907 -3.65 3.90 -19.78
CA GLU A 907 -4.39 4.06 -21.01
C GLU A 907 -4.76 2.71 -21.64
N VAL A 908 -3.83 1.75 -21.72
CA VAL A 908 -4.14 0.40 -22.20
C VAL A 908 -5.04 -0.34 -21.22
N TYR A 909 -4.92 -0.11 -19.91
CA TYR A 909 -5.87 -0.61 -18.91
C TYR A 909 -7.27 0.00 -19.07
N ARG A 910 -7.38 1.30 -19.36
CA ARG A 910 -8.65 1.98 -19.69
C ARG A 910 -9.26 1.42 -20.99
N PHE A 911 -8.45 1.22 -22.03
CA PHE A 911 -8.88 0.59 -23.29
C PHE A 911 -9.43 -0.82 -23.09
N MET A 912 -8.82 -1.62 -22.22
CA MET A 912 -9.21 -3.02 -22.01
C MET A 912 -10.52 -3.24 -21.24
N THR A 913 -11.11 -2.19 -20.66
CA THR A 913 -12.33 -2.24 -19.84
C THR A 913 -13.52 -3.06 -20.39
N PRO A 914 -13.89 -3.02 -21.70
CA PRO A 914 -15.03 -3.77 -22.21
C PRO A 914 -14.73 -5.25 -22.49
N TYR A 915 -13.45 -5.65 -22.52
CA TYR A 915 -12.99 -7.01 -22.90
C TYR A 915 -12.59 -7.88 -21.70
N VAL A 916 -12.65 -7.34 -20.49
CA VAL A 916 -12.22 -7.99 -19.25
C VAL A 916 -13.41 -8.27 -18.33
N SER A 917 -13.15 -8.97 -17.22
CA SER A 917 -14.12 -9.17 -16.14
C SER A 917 -14.79 -7.86 -15.70
N LYS A 918 -16.09 -7.95 -15.37
CA LYS A 918 -16.92 -6.81 -14.95
C LYS A 918 -17.85 -7.25 -13.82
N ASN A 919 -18.20 -6.30 -12.95
CA ASN A 919 -19.07 -6.45 -11.78
C ASN A 919 -18.67 -7.59 -10.81
N PRO A 920 -17.49 -7.53 -10.14
CA PRO A 920 -16.48 -6.47 -10.22
C PRO A 920 -15.52 -6.67 -11.41
N ARG A 921 -14.74 -5.63 -11.73
CA ARG A 921 -13.50 -5.82 -12.49
C ARG A 921 -12.48 -6.50 -11.57
N GLU A 922 -12.09 -7.72 -11.91
CA GLU A 922 -11.30 -8.59 -11.04
C GLU A 922 -9.81 -8.29 -11.18
N ALA A 923 -9.11 -8.18 -10.05
CA ALA A 923 -7.69 -7.84 -9.98
C ALA A 923 -6.95 -8.78 -9.01
N PHE A 924 -5.63 -8.91 -9.15
CA PHE A 924 -4.83 -9.84 -8.35
C PHE A 924 -4.11 -9.12 -7.19
N LEU A 925 -4.37 -9.53 -5.94
CA LEU A 925 -3.84 -8.86 -4.73
C LEU A 925 -2.31 -8.66 -4.71
N ASN A 926 -1.53 -9.66 -5.17
CA ASN A 926 -0.07 -9.55 -5.24
C ASN A 926 0.39 -8.55 -6.32
N TYR A 927 -0.45 -8.24 -7.30
CA TYR A 927 -0.23 -7.15 -8.27
C TYR A 927 -0.97 -5.90 -7.81
N ARG A 928 -0.62 -5.47 -6.60
CA ARG A 928 -1.23 -4.36 -5.88
C ARG A 928 -1.24 -3.08 -6.73
N ASP A 929 -2.37 -2.40 -6.73
CA ASP A 929 -2.64 -1.23 -7.57
C ASP A 929 -3.49 -0.24 -6.78
N ILE A 930 -2.90 0.91 -6.42
CA ILE A 930 -3.55 1.90 -5.54
C ILE A 930 -4.71 2.62 -6.24
N ASP A 931 -4.74 2.61 -7.57
CA ASP A 931 -5.68 3.36 -8.39
C ASP A 931 -7.09 2.73 -8.40
N ILE A 932 -7.23 1.47 -7.93
CA ILE A 932 -8.52 0.79 -7.72
C ILE A 932 -9.25 1.34 -6.47
N GLY A 933 -8.55 2.10 -5.61
CA GLY A 933 -9.08 2.70 -4.39
C GLY A 933 -8.41 2.17 -3.12
N TYR A 934 -8.63 2.83 -1.99
CA TYR A 934 -7.94 2.56 -0.73
C TYR A 934 -8.73 3.09 0.47
N ASN A 935 -8.54 2.51 1.66
CA ASN A 935 -9.36 2.76 2.85
C ASN A 935 -9.57 4.26 3.16
N ALA A 936 -8.55 5.11 3.00
CA ALA A 936 -8.63 6.55 3.27
C ALA A 936 -9.47 7.36 2.24
N ASN A 937 -9.88 6.77 1.11
CA ASN A 937 -10.90 7.35 0.22
C ASN A 937 -12.30 6.73 0.43
N ASN A 938 -12.49 5.98 1.52
CA ASN A 938 -13.71 5.25 1.90
C ASN A 938 -14.20 4.21 0.88
N SER A 939 -13.40 3.83 -0.13
CA SER A 939 -13.80 2.81 -1.12
C SER A 939 -13.35 1.40 -0.74
N LEU A 940 -14.28 0.44 -0.80
CA LEU A 940 -14.00 -1.01 -0.78
C LEU A 940 -13.89 -1.62 -2.19
N ALA A 941 -13.76 -0.79 -3.24
CA ALA A 941 -13.65 -1.27 -4.62
C ALA A 941 -12.43 -2.19 -4.82
N PHE A 942 -11.26 -1.83 -4.27
CA PHE A 942 -10.06 -2.67 -4.31
C PHE A 942 -10.32 -4.06 -3.67
N ALA A 943 -10.98 -4.09 -2.51
CA ALA A 943 -11.24 -5.32 -1.77
C ALA A 943 -12.28 -6.19 -2.50
N THR A 944 -13.24 -5.56 -3.20
CA THR A 944 -14.21 -6.27 -4.03
C THR A 944 -13.55 -6.83 -5.30
N ALA A 945 -12.64 -6.09 -5.93
CA ALA A 945 -11.86 -6.51 -7.09
C ALA A 945 -10.91 -7.70 -6.76
N TYR A 946 -10.27 -7.68 -5.59
CA TYR A 946 -9.35 -8.73 -5.14
C TYR A 946 -10.03 -10.00 -4.60
N PHE A 947 -11.25 -9.89 -4.05
CA PHE A 947 -11.86 -10.99 -3.26
C PHE A 947 -13.29 -11.37 -3.65
N LYS A 948 -13.97 -10.64 -4.54
CA LYS A 948 -15.38 -10.89 -4.92
C LYS A 948 -16.26 -11.12 -3.68
N GLY A 949 -17.01 -12.23 -3.61
CA GLY A 949 -17.84 -12.60 -2.46
C GLY A 949 -17.06 -12.94 -1.17
N ASN A 950 -15.80 -13.36 -1.27
CA ASN A 950 -14.97 -13.75 -0.11
C ASN A 950 -14.69 -12.58 0.83
N LEU A 951 -14.82 -11.33 0.35
CA LEU A 951 -14.70 -10.12 1.15
C LEU A 951 -15.58 -10.15 2.42
N ARG A 952 -16.81 -10.69 2.33
CA ARG A 952 -17.72 -10.79 3.48
C ARG A 952 -17.16 -11.67 4.60
N ARG A 953 -16.40 -12.72 4.28
CA ARG A 953 -15.72 -13.56 5.28
C ARG A 953 -14.46 -12.88 5.80
N LEU A 954 -13.64 -12.28 4.93
CA LEU A 954 -12.43 -11.54 5.34
C LEU A 954 -12.74 -10.43 6.35
N LEU A 955 -13.80 -9.64 6.14
CA LEU A 955 -14.25 -8.59 7.06
C LEU A 955 -14.67 -9.15 8.43
N ARG A 956 -15.33 -10.31 8.48
CA ARG A 956 -15.69 -11.00 9.73
C ARG A 956 -14.46 -11.51 10.47
N VAL A 957 -13.51 -12.13 9.77
CA VAL A 957 -12.25 -12.60 10.36
C VAL A 957 -11.45 -11.42 10.91
N LYS A 958 -11.29 -10.34 10.12
CA LYS A 958 -10.60 -9.11 10.56
C LYS A 958 -11.19 -8.56 11.85
N ALA A 959 -12.51 -8.40 11.92
CA ALA A 959 -13.19 -7.90 13.12
C ALA A 959 -13.04 -8.82 14.35
N LYS A 960 -12.78 -10.12 14.15
CA LYS A 960 -12.55 -11.08 15.24
C LYS A 960 -11.08 -11.10 15.73
N VAL A 961 -10.11 -11.03 14.82
CA VAL A 961 -8.68 -11.25 15.14
C VAL A 961 -7.90 -9.96 15.38
N ASP A 962 -8.34 -8.84 14.82
CA ASP A 962 -7.77 -7.51 15.03
C ASP A 962 -8.89 -6.44 15.04
N PRO A 963 -9.73 -6.43 16.10
CA PRO A 963 -10.82 -5.45 16.25
C PRO A 963 -10.29 -4.01 16.39
N GLY A 964 -9.05 -3.82 16.84
CA GLY A 964 -8.40 -2.51 16.96
C GLY A 964 -7.84 -1.96 15.64
N ASN A 965 -7.86 -2.74 14.56
CA ASN A 965 -7.25 -2.42 13.27
C ASN A 965 -5.78 -1.98 13.38
N PHE A 966 -4.99 -2.70 14.18
CA PHE A 966 -3.56 -2.51 14.32
C PHE A 966 -2.80 -2.89 13.03
N PHE A 967 -3.12 -4.06 12.45
CA PHE A 967 -2.55 -4.52 11.20
C PHE A 967 -3.27 -3.85 10.02
N ARG A 968 -2.84 -2.63 9.70
CA ARG A 968 -3.45 -1.79 8.66
C ARG A 968 -2.44 -1.21 7.68
N PHE A 969 -2.91 -1.00 6.46
CA PHE A 969 -2.26 -0.24 5.41
C PHE A 969 -3.35 0.29 4.45
N GLU A 970 -2.97 1.00 3.40
CA GLU A 970 -3.87 1.72 2.50
C GLU A 970 -4.94 0.79 1.89
N GLN A 971 -4.58 -0.47 1.59
CA GLN A 971 -5.46 -1.52 1.07
C GLN A 971 -5.55 -2.75 1.98
N SER A 972 -5.43 -2.59 3.30
CA SER A 972 -5.71 -3.69 4.25
C SER A 972 -7.21 -3.95 4.35
N ILE A 973 -7.60 -5.18 4.72
CA ILE A 973 -8.99 -5.45 5.13
C ILE A 973 -9.34 -4.61 6.37
N PRO A 974 -10.39 -3.77 6.35
CA PRO A 974 -10.77 -2.93 7.50
C PRO A 974 -11.73 -3.64 8.47
N VAL A 975 -11.89 -3.07 9.67
CA VAL A 975 -12.88 -3.52 10.66
C VAL A 975 -14.23 -2.84 10.38
N LEU A 976 -15.31 -3.63 10.30
CA LEU A 976 -16.66 -3.15 9.91
C LEU A 976 -17.17 -1.93 10.71
N ALA A 977 -16.72 -1.73 11.95
CA ALA A 977 -17.08 -0.58 12.76
C ALA A 977 -16.72 0.77 12.09
N SER A 978 -15.63 0.85 11.32
CA SER A 978 -15.21 2.10 10.66
C SER A 978 -16.09 2.52 9.49
N TYR A 979 -16.95 1.63 8.99
CA TYR A 979 -17.85 1.88 7.85
C TYR A 979 -19.32 2.12 8.27
N LYS A 980 -19.66 1.96 9.55
CA LYS A 980 -21.04 2.18 10.05
C LYS A 980 -21.56 3.61 9.90
N HIS A 981 -20.70 4.59 9.60
CA HIS A 981 -21.08 5.99 9.51
C HIS A 981 -21.46 6.47 8.08
N THR A 982 -21.29 5.63 7.06
CA THR A 982 -21.52 5.98 5.64
C THR A 982 -22.39 4.99 4.86
N SER A 983 -22.73 3.83 5.43
CA SER A 983 -23.51 2.79 4.73
C SER A 983 -25.04 2.98 4.72
N LEU A 984 -25.58 3.93 5.51
CA LEU A 984 -27.03 4.19 5.61
C LEU A 984 -27.65 4.90 4.38
N ILE A 985 -26.85 5.29 3.38
CA ILE A 985 -27.29 6.07 2.21
C ILE A 985 -27.27 5.23 0.90
N HIS A 986 -26.96 3.92 0.98
CA HIS A 986 -26.83 3.06 -0.21
C HIS A 986 -27.42 1.64 -0.08
N GLN A 987 -28.29 1.40 0.90
CA GLN A 987 -29.03 0.13 1.03
C GLN A 987 -30.54 0.24 0.78
N SER A 988 -31.07 1.43 0.44
CA SER A 988 -32.49 1.67 0.17
C SER A 988 -32.95 1.32 -1.25
N ASN A 989 -32.03 1.14 -2.21
CA ASN A 989 -32.34 1.04 -3.64
C ASN A 989 -32.01 -0.34 -4.25
N VAL A 990 -32.09 -1.42 -3.47
CA VAL A 990 -31.97 -2.81 -3.97
C VAL A 990 -33.04 -3.74 -3.36
N THR A 991 -34.27 -3.23 -3.23
CA THR A 991 -35.49 -4.01 -2.97
C THR A 991 -36.71 -3.32 -3.62
N GLN A 992 -36.71 -3.28 -4.95
CA GLN A 992 -37.88 -3.19 -5.83
C GLN A 992 -37.49 -3.83 -7.18
#